data_AF-A0A7Y9HGN9-F1
#
_entry.id   AF-A0A7Y9HGN9-F1
#
_cell.length_a   1.000
_cell.length_b   1.000
_cell.length_c   1.000
_cell.angle_alpha   90.00
_cell.angle_beta   90.00
_cell.angle_gamma   90.00
#
_symmetry.space_group_name_H-M   'P 1'
#
loop_
_entity.id
_entity.type
_entity.pdbx_description
1 polymer ?
#
loop_
_entity_poly.entity_id
_entity_poly.type
_entity_poly.pdbx_seq_one_letter_code
_entity_poly.pdbx_strand_id
1 'polypeptide(L)'
;MSEDRARAPGGLPDTLLNAVGRLAPDTGILPGRTAAELSAEAHRIAETLKDQGPEGEAVVLRLPNGPDWVTHFLGLLAAGARPLPVAPDTPDAEVRRLLGQAGGGRILTPAARPGGPPLLDGTPGTPASEGPGVLLPTSGSTGAPQLVWRPEAGWLSEARRYRDGVGLTTEDVLLLPIPLSHAYALGWLCGALLTGAAIRPVPPTALGEAARELAAGATVVALVPTTARLLATRQRLRARRAGPGAAPPAPRLRIAMTGAGPVDGPLDALFGEAYGVGLARNYGSTALGAVLSGPAGLPPLCAGTPLPGVDIRLLDRTTHAETADGPGILQIRSDALPGWHDTGDLAVREHGHLRVLGREGTAVRRGARWVAPLEIESVLRAHAGVRDVRVAARRRAHDGEDGLVAEVVADDGTDTDELRAHAARHLAPHKVPDTFVLRAALPRTAVGKAAAPARYRLTPRALRAARAYKASELLFALHDLGALTALAEGSELADISAETGCDTRALELLLDTAAALGLVSTGLEPGGPAVPIDELAAFVELEKRLSRDLVSREALAAVARTGVRHRPFEQWSLDAELVRLYQGAMGGPSARARSALGLRLLRPRPGTRLVEITAGPGRYLERLLAADPTATGHLWQTGRLAGPVSEPVRAAVAAGLITTGPELPSGDADACVVANGIHDPTGGARLAPLLRTLKPGGRLLVDDLFLPSGTPDGEPGEGAELALDWLTHGGTHWPTLAALTAGLTEAGADLVRDLPFEGSPCHLVLAKEAD
;
A
#
# COMPACT_ATOMS: atom_id res chain seq x y z
N MET A 1 -12.80 54.14 -11.44
CA MET A 1 -11.48 54.67 -11.87
C MET A 1 -10.44 54.32 -10.83
N SER A 2 -9.67 53.26 -11.08
CA SER A 2 -8.23 53.13 -10.81
C SER A 2 -7.84 51.65 -11.00
N GLU A 3 -8.09 51.13 -12.20
CA GLU A 3 -7.30 50.05 -12.78
C GLU A 3 -5.93 50.65 -13.11
N ASP A 4 -4.94 50.61 -12.22
CA ASP A 4 -3.54 50.80 -12.64
C ASP A 4 -2.48 50.43 -11.58
N ARG A 5 -2.45 49.17 -11.14
CA ARG A 5 -1.28 48.64 -10.40
C ARG A 5 -0.96 47.20 -10.81
N ALA A 6 -0.64 46.99 -12.08
CA ALA A 6 0.13 45.83 -12.51
C ALA A 6 0.69 46.01 -13.92
N ARG A 7 1.81 46.73 -14.06
CA ARG A 7 2.75 46.52 -15.15
C ARG A 7 4.10 47.13 -14.80
N ALA A 8 4.98 46.29 -14.26
CA ALA A 8 6.42 46.54 -14.41
C ALA A 8 6.75 46.49 -15.92
N PRO A 9 7.66 47.33 -16.42
CA PRO A 9 7.92 47.41 -17.85
C PRO A 9 8.66 46.15 -18.32
N GLY A 10 8.03 45.37 -19.21
CA GLY A 10 8.68 44.31 -19.99
C GLY A 10 8.77 42.89 -19.40
N GLY A 11 7.99 42.53 -18.37
CA GLY A 11 8.07 41.20 -17.72
C GLY A 11 7.05 40.19 -18.23
N LEU A 12 7.50 38.97 -18.58
CA LEU A 12 6.65 37.79 -18.82
C LEU A 12 5.64 37.57 -17.66
N PRO A 13 4.44 37.00 -17.91
CA PRO A 13 3.45 36.73 -16.85
C PRO A 13 4.03 35.85 -15.73
N ASP A 14 3.53 36.00 -14.50
CA ASP A 14 4.00 35.22 -13.33
C ASP A 14 3.39 33.80 -13.39
N THR A 15 4.06 32.90 -14.11
CA THR A 15 3.72 31.48 -14.26
C THR A 15 4.86 30.61 -13.71
N LEU A 16 4.59 29.33 -13.43
CA LEU A 16 5.62 28.41 -12.95
C LEU A 16 6.77 28.25 -13.95
N LEU A 17 6.46 28.13 -15.24
CA LEU A 17 7.49 28.00 -16.28
C LEU A 17 8.32 29.29 -16.43
N ASN A 18 7.68 30.46 -16.33
CA ASN A 18 8.39 31.74 -16.37
C ASN A 18 9.24 31.96 -15.12
N ALA A 19 8.86 31.42 -13.96
CA ALA A 19 9.71 31.42 -12.78
C ALA A 19 11.00 30.64 -13.03
N VAL A 20 10.92 29.46 -13.66
CA VAL A 20 12.11 28.69 -14.08
C VAL A 20 12.94 29.46 -15.11
N GLY A 21 12.29 30.11 -16.09
CA GLY A 21 12.97 30.92 -17.11
C GLY A 21 13.68 32.18 -16.58
N ARG A 22 13.42 32.60 -15.34
CA ARG A 22 14.11 33.72 -14.67
C ARG A 22 15.36 33.28 -13.91
N LEU A 23 15.58 31.97 -13.74
CA LEU A 23 16.78 31.44 -13.09
C LEU A 23 18.00 31.57 -14.02
N ALA A 24 19.20 31.50 -13.45
CA ALA A 24 20.41 31.42 -14.26
C ALA A 24 20.35 30.16 -15.16
N PRO A 25 20.70 30.27 -16.45
CA PRO A 25 20.53 29.17 -17.41
C PRO A 25 21.19 27.84 -17.00
N ASP A 26 22.33 27.92 -16.31
CA ASP A 26 23.18 26.82 -15.86
C ASP A 26 22.80 26.26 -14.48
N THR A 27 21.80 26.84 -13.80
CA THR A 27 21.32 26.32 -12.51
C THR A 27 20.83 24.88 -12.69
N GLY A 28 21.44 23.92 -11.99
CA GLY A 28 21.01 22.53 -12.00
C GLY A 28 19.71 22.33 -11.22
N ILE A 29 18.60 22.03 -11.91
CA ILE A 29 17.27 21.92 -11.29
C ILE A 29 16.85 20.46 -11.10
N LEU A 30 17.03 19.62 -12.12
CA LEU A 30 16.72 18.20 -12.05
C LEU A 30 18.00 17.38 -12.34
N PRO A 31 18.05 16.09 -11.97
CA PRO A 31 19.12 15.21 -12.40
C PRO A 31 19.32 15.28 -13.92
N GLY A 32 20.49 15.75 -14.34
CA GLY A 32 20.84 15.88 -15.76
C GLY A 32 20.11 16.99 -16.53
N ARG A 33 19.42 17.93 -15.86
CA ARG A 33 18.78 19.08 -16.53
C ARG A 33 19.00 20.39 -15.76
N THR A 34 19.56 21.37 -16.46
CA THR A 34 19.64 22.77 -16.04
C THR A 34 18.29 23.48 -16.19
N ALA A 35 18.16 24.69 -15.65
CA ALA A 35 16.96 25.52 -15.80
C ALA A 35 16.65 25.82 -17.28
N ALA A 36 17.68 26.10 -18.10
CA ALA A 36 17.51 26.33 -19.52
C ALA A 36 17.03 25.08 -20.27
N GLU A 37 17.61 23.92 -19.99
CA GLU A 37 17.22 22.65 -20.61
C GLU A 37 15.79 22.25 -20.22
N LEU A 38 15.45 22.35 -18.93
CA LEU A 38 14.10 22.08 -18.44
C LEU A 38 13.07 23.01 -19.11
N SER A 39 13.38 24.30 -19.20
CA SER A 39 12.48 25.26 -19.83
C SER A 39 12.32 24.96 -21.33
N ALA A 40 13.41 24.71 -22.05
CA ALA A 40 13.35 24.39 -23.47
C ALA A 40 12.57 23.09 -23.75
N GLU A 41 12.74 22.06 -22.92
CA GLU A 41 12.02 20.80 -23.06
C GLU A 41 10.52 20.96 -22.75
N ALA A 42 10.15 21.69 -21.70
CA ALA A 42 8.76 22.01 -21.40
C ALA A 42 8.09 22.80 -22.53
N HIS A 43 8.78 23.77 -23.14
CA HIS A 43 8.26 24.50 -24.30
C HIS A 43 8.07 23.59 -25.52
N ARG A 44 9.01 22.68 -25.82
CA ARG A 44 8.84 21.71 -26.93
C ARG A 44 7.63 20.80 -26.73
N ILE A 45 7.42 20.33 -25.50
CA ILE A 45 6.21 19.58 -25.13
C ILE A 45 4.98 20.45 -25.35
N ALA A 46 5.00 21.70 -24.87
CA ALA A 46 3.87 22.61 -25.00
C ALA A 46 3.48 22.86 -26.47
N GLU A 47 4.45 23.14 -27.35
CA GLU A 47 4.19 23.35 -28.78
C GLU A 47 3.57 22.10 -29.43
N THR A 48 4.10 20.91 -29.13
CA THR A 48 3.55 19.64 -29.63
C THR A 48 2.11 19.40 -29.15
N LEU A 49 1.82 19.78 -27.90
CA LEU A 49 0.50 19.60 -27.32
C LEU A 49 -0.49 20.66 -27.86
N LYS A 50 -0.06 21.89 -28.13
CA LYS A 50 -0.93 22.95 -28.71
C LYS A 50 -1.53 22.52 -30.04
N ASP A 51 -0.79 21.79 -30.88
CA ASP A 51 -1.30 21.22 -32.12
C ASP A 51 -2.47 20.23 -31.91
N GLN A 52 -2.61 19.69 -30.70
CA GLN A 52 -3.68 18.78 -30.28
C GLN A 52 -4.83 19.50 -29.55
N GLY A 53 -4.75 20.82 -29.36
CA GLY A 53 -5.79 21.71 -28.81
C GLY A 53 -6.26 21.43 -27.37
N PRO A 54 -5.39 21.38 -26.34
CA PRO A 54 -5.77 21.07 -24.95
C PRO A 54 -6.16 22.30 -24.11
N GLU A 55 -6.33 23.48 -24.72
CA GLU A 55 -6.57 24.72 -23.99
C GLU A 55 -7.81 24.63 -23.09
N GLY A 56 -7.64 24.86 -21.78
CA GLY A 56 -8.70 24.75 -20.78
C GLY A 56 -9.17 23.33 -20.46
N GLU A 57 -8.64 22.32 -21.15
CA GLU A 57 -9.02 20.91 -21.01
C GLU A 57 -8.35 20.26 -19.80
N ALA A 58 -9.06 19.38 -19.09
CA ALA A 58 -8.44 18.49 -18.12
C ALA A 58 -7.60 17.41 -18.83
N VAL A 59 -6.30 17.36 -18.50
CA VAL A 59 -5.39 16.36 -19.06
C VAL A 59 -4.74 15.56 -17.95
N VAL A 60 -4.96 14.25 -17.94
CA VAL A 60 -4.42 13.35 -16.91
C VAL A 60 -2.92 13.17 -17.09
N LEU A 61 -2.16 13.44 -16.02
CA LEU A 61 -0.73 13.17 -15.94
C LEU A 61 -0.50 11.94 -15.03
N ARG A 62 -0.31 10.78 -15.66
CA ARG A 62 -0.10 9.48 -15.00
C ARG A 62 1.30 8.94 -15.27
N LEU A 63 2.30 9.55 -14.64
CA LEU A 63 3.71 9.16 -14.75
C LEU A 63 4.31 8.90 -13.36
N PRO A 64 5.34 8.03 -13.23
CA PRO A 64 6.08 7.88 -11.97
C PRO A 64 6.81 9.19 -11.61
N ASN A 65 7.12 9.37 -10.32
CA ASN A 65 7.98 10.47 -9.88
C ASN A 65 9.32 10.40 -10.63
N GLY A 66 9.71 11.50 -11.24
CA GLY A 66 10.97 11.59 -11.96
C GLY A 66 11.11 12.92 -12.70
N PRO A 67 12.26 13.16 -13.33
CA PRO A 67 12.49 14.38 -14.13
C PRO A 67 11.45 14.57 -15.24
N ASP A 68 11.01 13.48 -15.88
CA ASP A 68 10.03 13.53 -16.97
C ASP A 68 8.64 13.95 -16.50
N TRP A 69 8.24 13.54 -15.29
CA TRP A 69 6.99 13.99 -14.69
C TRP A 69 6.95 15.51 -14.60
N VAL A 70 8.03 16.13 -14.08
CA VAL A 70 8.13 17.59 -13.90
C VAL A 70 8.09 18.32 -15.24
N THR A 71 8.78 17.75 -16.24
CA THR A 71 8.87 18.35 -17.58
C THR A 71 7.51 18.33 -18.30
N HIS A 72 6.80 17.20 -18.26
CA HIS A 72 5.45 17.09 -18.83
C HIS A 72 4.42 17.94 -18.07
N PHE A 73 4.54 18.04 -16.75
CA PHE A 73 3.69 18.92 -15.94
C PHE A 73 3.82 20.39 -16.36
N LEU A 74 5.05 20.90 -16.50
CA LEU A 74 5.30 22.26 -16.97
C LEU A 74 4.85 22.46 -18.43
N GLY A 75 5.09 21.47 -19.29
CA GLY A 75 4.66 21.50 -20.69
C GLY A 75 3.14 21.55 -20.85
N LEU A 76 2.39 20.82 -20.02
CA LEU A 76 0.92 20.88 -20.00
C LEU A 76 0.40 22.26 -19.60
N LEU A 77 0.95 22.86 -18.54
CA LEU A 77 0.58 24.22 -18.13
C LEU A 77 0.87 25.23 -19.25
N ALA A 78 2.04 25.12 -19.89
CA ALA A 78 2.44 26.01 -20.98
C ALA A 78 1.64 25.78 -22.28
N ALA A 79 1.04 24.60 -22.46
CA ALA A 79 0.09 24.33 -23.53
C ALA A 79 -1.32 24.90 -23.26
N GLY A 80 -1.55 25.48 -22.08
CA GLY A 80 -2.86 25.97 -21.66
C GLY A 80 -3.80 24.87 -21.14
N ALA A 81 -3.31 23.64 -20.98
CA ALA A 81 -4.07 22.55 -20.38
C ALA A 81 -4.27 22.75 -18.88
N ARG A 82 -5.19 21.98 -18.30
CA ARG A 82 -5.37 21.83 -16.85
C ARG A 82 -4.83 20.46 -16.44
N PRO A 83 -3.56 20.35 -15.99
CA PRO A 83 -3.04 19.08 -15.54
C PRO A 83 -3.91 18.50 -14.43
N LEU A 84 -4.22 17.21 -14.55
CA LEU A 84 -4.87 16.39 -13.54
C LEU A 84 -3.90 15.26 -13.13
N PRO A 85 -2.99 15.52 -12.19
CA PRO A 85 -2.05 14.49 -11.75
C PRO A 85 -2.74 13.34 -11.01
N VAL A 86 -2.38 12.12 -11.35
CA VAL A 86 -2.83 10.90 -10.66
C VAL A 86 -1.65 9.96 -10.40
N ALA A 87 -1.81 9.02 -9.46
CA ALA A 87 -0.76 8.05 -9.18
C ALA A 87 -0.56 7.09 -10.38
N PRO A 88 0.66 6.57 -10.63
CA PRO A 88 0.93 5.70 -11.78
C PRO A 88 0.09 4.42 -11.81
N ASP A 89 -0.26 3.90 -10.64
CA ASP A 89 -1.07 2.71 -10.40
C ASP A 89 -2.58 3.00 -10.35
N THR A 90 -2.99 4.24 -10.64
CA THR A 90 -4.42 4.61 -10.68
C THR A 90 -5.13 3.81 -11.79
N PRO A 91 -6.15 2.99 -11.45
CA PRO A 91 -6.86 2.17 -12.43
C PRO A 91 -7.60 3.03 -13.46
N ASP A 92 -7.73 2.54 -14.70
CA ASP A 92 -8.39 3.27 -15.79
C ASP A 92 -9.86 3.62 -15.47
N ALA A 93 -10.55 2.79 -14.69
CA ALA A 93 -11.91 3.09 -14.23
C ALA A 93 -11.95 4.36 -13.36
N GLU A 94 -10.96 4.53 -12.48
CA GLU A 94 -10.85 5.71 -11.61
C GLU A 94 -10.45 6.94 -12.43
N VAL A 95 -9.52 6.79 -13.38
CA VAL A 95 -9.16 7.87 -14.32
C VAL A 95 -10.39 8.35 -15.10
N ARG A 96 -11.18 7.44 -15.66
CA ARG A 96 -12.44 7.78 -16.36
C ARG A 96 -13.43 8.50 -15.45
N ARG A 97 -13.55 8.06 -14.19
CA ARG A 97 -14.43 8.71 -13.21
C ARG A 97 -13.99 10.15 -12.92
N LEU A 98 -12.69 10.38 -12.74
CA LEU A 98 -12.13 11.72 -12.50
C LEU A 98 -12.29 12.63 -13.72
N LEU A 99 -12.03 12.12 -14.93
CA LEU A 99 -12.29 12.85 -16.18
C LEU A 99 -13.78 13.18 -16.33
N GLY A 100 -14.68 12.26 -15.98
CA GLY A 100 -16.12 12.53 -15.94
C GLY A 100 -16.49 13.69 -15.01
N GLN A 101 -15.85 13.78 -13.83
CA GLN A 101 -16.03 14.92 -12.91
C GLN A 101 -15.48 16.23 -13.47
N ALA A 102 -14.44 16.17 -14.31
CA ALA A 102 -13.82 17.32 -14.94
C ALA A 102 -14.57 17.82 -16.20
N GLY A 103 -15.65 17.16 -16.63
CA GLY A 103 -16.36 17.48 -17.87
C GLY A 103 -15.77 16.81 -19.12
N GLY A 104 -15.10 15.66 -18.95
CA GLY A 104 -14.34 14.95 -19.96
C GLY A 104 -12.84 15.31 -19.93
N GLY A 105 -12.08 14.80 -20.89
CA GLY A 105 -10.66 15.11 -21.05
C GLY A 105 -9.86 13.95 -21.60
N ARG A 106 -8.56 14.16 -21.75
CA ARG A 106 -7.62 13.19 -22.33
C ARG A 106 -6.53 12.77 -21.35
N ILE A 107 -5.85 11.69 -21.68
CA ILE A 107 -4.70 11.17 -20.92
C ILE A 107 -3.43 11.52 -21.69
N LEU A 108 -2.43 12.07 -20.99
CA LEU A 108 -1.11 12.26 -21.58
C LEU A 108 -0.40 10.93 -21.69
N THR A 109 0.02 10.58 -22.90
CA THR A 109 0.88 9.44 -23.21
C THR A 109 2.25 9.96 -23.65
N PRO A 110 3.32 9.68 -22.88
CA PRO A 110 4.66 10.08 -23.26
C PRO A 110 5.09 9.34 -24.54
N ALA A 111 6.03 9.92 -25.28
CA ALA A 111 6.53 9.28 -26.48
C ALA A 111 7.18 7.93 -26.19
N ALA A 112 7.03 6.98 -27.12
CA ALA A 112 7.64 5.64 -27.03
C ALA A 112 9.18 5.67 -27.00
N ARG A 113 9.80 6.79 -27.37
CA ARG A 113 11.25 7.01 -27.34
C ARG A 113 11.56 8.28 -26.56
N PRO A 114 12.66 8.33 -25.78
CA PRO A 114 13.08 9.54 -25.08
C PRO A 114 13.18 10.74 -26.05
N GLY A 115 12.58 11.87 -25.68
CA GLY A 115 12.57 13.10 -26.47
C GLY A 115 11.62 13.13 -27.68
N GLY A 116 10.81 12.10 -27.91
CA GLY A 116 9.74 12.15 -28.92
C GLY A 116 8.53 13.01 -28.51
N PRO A 117 7.62 13.32 -29.45
CA PRO A 117 6.43 14.12 -29.19
C PRO A 117 5.40 13.36 -28.32
N PRO A 118 4.89 13.94 -27.22
CA PRO A 118 3.82 13.33 -26.45
C PRO A 118 2.46 13.41 -27.18
N LEU A 119 1.56 12.49 -26.83
CA LEU A 119 0.21 12.41 -27.40
C LEU A 119 -0.86 12.52 -26.31
N LEU A 120 -2.04 13.01 -26.70
CA LEU A 120 -3.23 13.06 -25.87
C LEU A 120 -4.24 12.01 -26.34
N ASP A 121 -4.37 10.95 -25.56
CA ASP A 121 -5.26 9.83 -25.87
C ASP A 121 -6.66 10.04 -25.31
N GLY A 122 -7.67 9.69 -26.12
CA GLY A 122 -9.09 9.78 -25.77
C GLY A 122 -9.80 10.93 -26.49
N THR A 123 -11.01 11.24 -26.01
CA THR A 123 -11.86 12.30 -26.57
C THR A 123 -11.64 13.61 -25.81
N PRO A 124 -11.44 14.74 -26.50
CA PRO A 124 -11.31 16.04 -25.85
C PRO A 124 -12.46 16.33 -24.88
N GLY A 125 -12.12 16.84 -23.70
CA GLY A 125 -13.08 17.31 -22.71
C GLY A 125 -13.70 18.66 -23.05
N THR A 126 -14.66 19.09 -22.23
CA THR A 126 -15.23 20.45 -22.33
C THR A 126 -14.25 21.44 -21.68
N PRO A 127 -13.72 22.44 -22.41
CA PRO A 127 -12.85 23.45 -21.81
C PRO A 127 -13.58 24.21 -20.70
N ALA A 128 -12.92 24.38 -19.56
CA ALA A 128 -13.49 25.14 -18.46
C ALA A 128 -13.43 26.65 -18.72
N SER A 129 -14.38 27.39 -18.17
CA SER A 129 -14.37 28.86 -18.18
C SER A 129 -13.36 29.47 -17.20
N GLU A 130 -12.88 28.67 -16.25
CA GLU A 130 -11.86 29.03 -15.29
C GLU A 130 -10.48 29.05 -15.97
N GLY A 131 -9.62 30.01 -15.60
CA GLY A 131 -8.28 30.16 -16.19
C GLY A 131 -7.32 28.98 -15.89
N PRO A 132 -6.08 29.02 -16.42
CA PRO A 132 -5.11 27.95 -16.28
C PRO A 132 -4.83 27.61 -14.80
N GLY A 133 -4.61 26.32 -14.53
CA GLY A 133 -4.36 25.83 -13.19
C GLY A 133 -4.35 24.31 -13.11
N VAL A 134 -4.17 23.79 -11.90
CA VAL A 134 -4.04 22.35 -11.66
C VAL A 134 -5.33 21.82 -11.03
N LEU A 135 -5.80 20.68 -11.53
CA LEU A 135 -6.89 19.91 -10.95
C LEU A 135 -6.32 18.81 -10.06
N LEU A 136 -6.79 18.73 -8.82
CA LEU A 136 -6.30 17.74 -7.86
C LEU A 136 -7.46 16.93 -7.27
N PRO A 137 -7.39 15.59 -7.32
CA PRO A 137 -8.33 14.76 -6.59
C PRO A 137 -8.10 14.89 -5.09
N THR A 138 -9.18 15.03 -4.33
CA THR A 138 -9.17 15.02 -2.88
C THR A 138 -9.49 13.63 -2.37
N SER A 139 -8.84 13.20 -1.29
CA SER A 139 -9.01 11.85 -0.74
C SER A 139 -10.35 11.61 0.00
N GLY A 140 -11.37 12.45 -0.25
CA GLY A 140 -12.75 12.37 0.27
C GLY A 140 -12.91 11.65 1.62
N SER A 141 -12.72 12.34 2.75
CA SER A 141 -12.95 11.74 4.08
C SER A 141 -14.42 11.35 4.34
N THR A 142 -15.34 11.71 3.44
CA THR A 142 -16.80 11.53 3.54
C THR A 142 -17.41 10.74 2.39
N GLY A 143 -16.65 10.28 1.38
CA GLY A 143 -17.22 9.61 0.20
C GLY A 143 -16.32 9.62 -1.03
N ALA A 144 -16.93 9.74 -2.22
CA ALA A 144 -16.21 9.74 -3.50
C ALA A 144 -15.27 10.96 -3.62
N PRO A 145 -14.05 10.80 -4.18
CA PRO A 145 -13.12 11.90 -4.41
C PRO A 145 -13.75 13.05 -5.18
N GLN A 146 -13.50 14.29 -4.74
CA GLN A 146 -13.87 15.52 -5.46
C GLN A 146 -12.63 16.17 -6.07
N LEU A 147 -12.79 16.87 -7.19
CA LEU A 147 -11.72 17.66 -7.80
C LEU A 147 -11.67 19.07 -7.21
N VAL A 148 -10.47 19.51 -6.85
CA VAL A 148 -10.18 20.89 -6.47
C VAL A 148 -9.32 21.51 -7.55
N TRP A 149 -9.78 22.65 -8.08
CA TRP A 149 -8.96 23.48 -8.97
C TRP A 149 -8.16 24.50 -8.16
N ARG A 150 -6.88 24.66 -8.51
CA ARG A 150 -6.04 25.75 -8.00
C ARG A 150 -5.35 26.49 -9.16
N PRO A 151 -5.49 27.83 -9.25
CA PRO A 151 -4.79 28.62 -10.25
C PRO A 151 -3.27 28.65 -9.98
N GLU A 152 -2.46 28.87 -11.03
CA GLU A 152 -0.99 28.99 -10.91
C GLU A 152 -0.54 30.03 -9.87
N ALA A 153 -1.24 31.16 -9.77
CA ALA A 153 -0.97 32.17 -8.76
C ALA A 153 -1.05 31.63 -7.31
N GLY A 154 -1.96 30.69 -7.06
CA GLY A 154 -2.07 30.02 -5.76
C GLY A 154 -0.90 29.09 -5.46
N TRP A 155 -0.31 28.47 -6.49
CA TRP A 155 0.91 27.67 -6.36
C TRP A 155 2.15 28.52 -6.13
N LEU A 156 2.26 29.65 -6.82
CA LEU A 156 3.34 30.62 -6.63
C LEU A 156 3.28 31.27 -5.24
N SER A 157 2.09 31.59 -4.72
CA SER A 157 1.91 32.07 -3.35
C SER A 157 2.37 31.03 -2.31
N GLU A 158 2.04 29.75 -2.50
CA GLU A 158 2.57 28.66 -1.67
C GLU A 158 4.10 28.51 -1.80
N ALA A 159 4.64 28.60 -3.01
CA ALA A 159 6.08 28.52 -3.26
C ALA A 159 6.84 29.63 -2.51
N ARG A 160 6.32 30.86 -2.50
CA ARG A 160 6.90 31.99 -1.74
C ARG A 160 6.90 31.71 -0.23
N ARG A 161 5.86 31.07 0.31
CA ARG A 161 5.82 30.66 1.73
C ARG A 161 6.93 29.67 2.09
N TYR A 162 7.29 28.75 1.20
CA TYR A 162 8.43 27.86 1.43
C TYR A 162 9.77 28.59 1.37
N ARG A 163 9.96 29.46 0.38
CA ARG A 163 11.18 30.27 0.26
C ARG A 163 11.37 31.20 1.46
N ASP A 164 10.34 31.99 1.76
CA ASP A 164 10.44 33.11 2.71
C ASP A 164 10.15 32.68 4.16
N GLY A 165 9.26 31.71 4.36
CA GLY A 165 8.84 31.25 5.69
C GLY A 165 9.62 30.04 6.20
N VAL A 166 9.88 29.07 5.33
CA VAL A 166 10.66 27.86 5.70
C VAL A 166 12.16 28.05 5.43
N GLY A 167 12.53 29.03 4.60
CA GLY A 167 13.93 29.34 4.29
C GLY A 167 14.51 28.38 3.25
N LEU A 168 13.76 28.05 2.21
CA LEU A 168 14.29 27.32 1.04
C LEU A 168 15.18 28.27 0.21
N THR A 169 16.34 27.80 -0.22
CA THR A 169 17.38 28.59 -0.91
C THR A 169 17.90 27.87 -2.15
N THR A 170 18.70 28.57 -2.97
CA THR A 170 19.37 27.99 -4.15
C THR A 170 20.44 26.96 -3.80
N GLU A 171 20.94 26.94 -2.57
CA GLU A 171 21.93 25.96 -2.11
C GLU A 171 21.28 24.61 -1.73
N ASP A 172 19.95 24.56 -1.68
CA ASP A 172 19.24 23.38 -1.25
C ASP A 172 19.11 22.32 -2.34
N VAL A 173 19.19 21.07 -1.88
CA VAL A 173 18.82 19.88 -2.65
C VAL A 173 17.58 19.29 -1.98
N LEU A 174 16.42 19.52 -2.60
CA LEU A 174 15.11 19.06 -2.17
C LEU A 174 14.83 17.63 -2.67
N LEU A 175 14.78 16.68 -1.74
CA LEU A 175 14.33 15.32 -1.98
C LEU A 175 12.80 15.20 -1.83
N LEU A 176 12.14 14.63 -2.84
CA LEU A 176 10.71 14.38 -2.89
C LEU A 176 10.42 12.87 -3.06
N PRO A 177 10.48 12.07 -1.98
CA PRO A 177 10.15 10.64 -1.97
C PRO A 177 8.66 10.43 -1.66
N ILE A 178 7.80 11.36 -2.10
CA ILE A 178 6.35 11.39 -1.88
C ILE A 178 5.65 11.69 -3.21
N PRO A 179 4.42 11.22 -3.46
CA PRO A 179 3.85 11.28 -4.81
C PRO A 179 3.63 12.72 -5.27
N LEU A 180 4.20 13.08 -6.43
CA LEU A 180 4.07 14.42 -7.04
C LEU A 180 2.63 14.74 -7.46
N SER A 181 1.76 13.73 -7.56
CA SER A 181 0.33 13.88 -7.81
C SER A 181 -0.47 14.45 -6.64
N HIS A 182 0.13 14.60 -5.45
CA HIS A 182 -0.52 15.22 -4.30
C HIS A 182 -0.12 16.68 -4.11
N ALA A 183 -1.09 17.51 -3.70
CA ALA A 183 -0.91 18.94 -3.47
C ALA A 183 0.29 19.30 -2.60
N TYR A 184 0.56 18.49 -1.57
CA TYR A 184 1.66 18.73 -0.64
C TYR A 184 3.04 18.62 -1.32
N ALA A 185 3.28 17.54 -2.07
CA ALA A 185 4.52 17.37 -2.82
C ALA A 185 4.64 18.40 -3.94
N LEU A 186 3.53 18.69 -4.63
CA LEU A 186 3.48 19.68 -5.69
C LEU A 186 3.79 21.10 -5.20
N GLY A 187 3.30 21.48 -4.01
CA GLY A 187 3.64 22.76 -3.39
C GLY A 187 5.14 22.91 -3.14
N TRP A 188 5.79 21.86 -2.62
CA TRP A 188 7.24 21.83 -2.43
C TRP A 188 8.02 21.87 -3.76
N LEU A 189 7.55 21.15 -4.78
CA LEU A 189 8.09 21.23 -6.14
C LEU A 189 8.04 22.66 -6.67
N CYS A 190 6.88 23.32 -6.58
CA CYS A 190 6.72 24.72 -6.97
C CYS A 190 7.64 25.66 -6.16
N GLY A 191 7.81 25.41 -4.87
CA GLY A 191 8.77 26.11 -4.00
C GLY A 191 10.20 26.04 -4.53
N ALA A 192 10.66 24.84 -4.88
CA ALA A 192 12.00 24.65 -5.43
C ALA A 192 12.17 25.25 -6.83
N LEU A 193 11.18 25.10 -7.72
CA LEU A 193 11.21 25.70 -9.05
C LEU A 193 11.26 27.25 -8.99
N LEU A 194 10.49 27.87 -8.09
CA LEU A 194 10.52 29.31 -7.89
C LEU A 194 11.86 29.79 -7.31
N THR A 195 12.44 29.00 -6.40
CA THR A 195 13.66 29.37 -5.67
C THR A 195 14.92 29.10 -6.48
N GLY A 196 14.89 28.13 -7.39
CA GLY A 196 16.08 27.60 -8.05
C GLY A 196 16.85 26.58 -7.21
N ALA A 197 16.15 25.88 -6.30
CA ALA A 197 16.72 24.76 -5.55
C ALA A 197 16.80 23.51 -6.44
N ALA A 198 17.82 22.69 -6.25
CA ALA A 198 17.92 21.41 -6.95
C ALA A 198 16.85 20.44 -6.43
N ILE A 199 16.22 19.66 -7.31
CA ILE A 199 15.13 18.75 -7.00
C ILE A 199 15.58 17.31 -7.25
N ARG A 200 15.23 16.40 -6.36
CA ARG A 200 15.43 14.94 -6.47
C ARG A 200 14.06 14.26 -6.31
N PRO A 201 13.29 14.13 -7.41
CA PRO A 201 12.03 13.41 -7.37
C PRO A 201 12.31 11.91 -7.38
N VAL A 202 11.88 11.20 -6.34
CA VAL A 202 12.10 9.75 -6.19
C VAL A 202 10.74 9.07 -6.03
N PRO A 203 10.50 7.90 -6.68
CA PRO A 203 9.28 7.13 -6.44
C PRO A 203 9.07 6.84 -4.94
N PRO A 204 7.84 7.00 -4.40
CA PRO A 204 7.58 6.78 -2.97
C PRO A 204 7.91 5.37 -2.48
N THR A 205 7.93 4.40 -3.39
CA THR A 205 8.27 3.00 -3.14
C THR A 205 9.78 2.74 -3.20
N ALA A 206 10.59 3.64 -3.75
CA ALA A 206 12.03 3.49 -3.91
C ALA A 206 12.80 4.02 -2.68
N LEU A 207 12.53 3.45 -1.50
CA LEU A 207 13.12 3.90 -0.23
C LEU A 207 14.65 3.78 -0.21
N GLY A 208 15.21 2.75 -0.86
CA GLY A 208 16.66 2.61 -1.03
C GLY A 208 17.28 3.78 -1.80
N GLU A 209 16.62 4.29 -2.83
CA GLU A 209 17.05 5.47 -3.59
C GLU A 209 16.92 6.75 -2.78
N ALA A 210 15.80 6.94 -2.07
CA ALA A 210 15.62 8.09 -1.18
C ALA A 210 16.71 8.14 -0.09
N ALA A 211 17.07 7.01 0.50
CA ALA A 211 18.16 6.92 1.46
C ALA A 211 19.53 7.25 0.84
N ARG A 212 19.78 6.84 -0.42
CA ARG A 212 21.00 7.21 -1.15
C ARG A 212 21.08 8.70 -1.43
N GLU A 213 19.98 9.34 -1.81
CA GLU A 213 19.93 10.81 -2.03
C GLU A 213 20.16 11.60 -0.73
N LEU A 214 19.63 11.11 0.40
CA LEU A 214 19.95 11.67 1.72
C LEU A 214 21.45 11.57 2.03
N ALA A 215 22.05 10.39 1.83
CA ALA A 215 23.47 10.17 2.05
C ALA A 215 24.36 10.97 1.07
N ALA A 216 23.90 11.17 -0.16
CA ALA A 216 24.59 11.95 -1.20
C ALA A 216 24.57 13.47 -0.91
N GLY A 217 23.76 13.92 0.05
CA GLY A 217 23.78 15.29 0.54
C GLY A 217 22.51 16.10 0.27
N ALA A 218 21.34 15.45 0.15
CA ALA A 218 20.07 16.18 0.19
C ALA A 218 19.97 17.03 1.47
N THR A 219 19.62 18.30 1.34
CA THR A 219 19.56 19.25 2.46
C THR A 219 18.14 19.40 3.02
N VAL A 220 17.13 19.19 2.18
CA VAL A 220 15.72 19.26 2.53
C VAL A 220 15.03 18.00 2.02
N VAL A 221 14.21 17.38 2.85
CA VAL A 221 13.32 16.28 2.43
C VAL A 221 11.89 16.58 2.85
N ALA A 222 10.94 16.42 1.92
CA ALA A 222 9.51 16.48 2.23
C ALA A 222 8.96 15.07 2.42
N LEU A 223 8.27 14.83 3.53
CA LEU A 223 7.85 13.52 4.00
C LEU A 223 6.37 13.54 4.39
N VAL A 224 5.75 12.37 4.33
CA VAL A 224 4.53 12.08 5.09
C VAL A 224 4.89 11.17 6.27
N PRO A 225 4.07 11.10 7.34
CA PRO A 225 4.40 10.29 8.52
C PRO A 225 4.80 8.85 8.21
N THR A 226 4.14 8.24 7.23
CA THR A 226 4.44 6.88 6.77
C THR A 226 5.84 6.78 6.14
N THR A 227 6.18 7.64 5.17
CA THR A 227 7.51 7.64 4.53
C THR A 227 8.62 7.98 5.54
N ALA A 228 8.37 8.90 6.48
CA ALA A 228 9.31 9.21 7.55
C ALA A 228 9.60 7.98 8.42
N ARG A 229 8.55 7.25 8.84
CA ARG A 229 8.68 6.01 9.61
C ARG A 229 9.48 4.96 8.85
N LEU A 230 9.13 4.72 7.59
CA LEU A 230 9.79 3.73 6.74
C LEU A 230 11.29 4.04 6.55
N LEU A 231 11.64 5.29 6.25
CA LEU A 231 13.04 5.71 6.10
C LEU A 231 13.83 5.61 7.40
N ALA A 232 13.23 5.95 8.54
CA ALA A 232 13.90 5.86 9.83
C ALA A 232 14.09 4.41 10.30
N THR A 233 13.08 3.56 10.14
CA THR A 233 13.18 2.12 10.44
C THR A 233 14.27 1.47 9.59
N ARG A 234 14.28 1.73 8.29
CA ARG A 234 15.32 1.28 7.36
C ARG A 234 16.71 1.68 7.84
N GLN A 235 16.90 2.95 8.18
CA GLN A 235 18.20 3.45 8.61
C GLN A 235 18.65 2.83 9.94
N ARG A 236 17.75 2.64 10.90
CA ARG A 236 18.08 1.94 12.16
C ARG A 236 18.53 0.49 11.91
N LEU A 237 17.87 -0.23 11.01
CA LEU A 237 18.25 -1.60 10.66
C LEU A 237 19.65 -1.65 10.03
N ARG A 238 19.99 -0.68 9.18
CA ARG A 238 21.35 -0.54 8.62
C ARG A 238 22.39 -0.18 9.67
N ALA A 239 22.11 0.80 10.52
CA ALA A 239 23.05 1.24 11.56
C ALA A 239 23.43 0.09 12.52
N ARG A 240 22.49 -0.80 12.84
CA ARG A 240 22.75 -2.01 13.64
C ARG A 240 23.74 -2.98 12.98
N ARG A 241 23.88 -2.94 11.65
CA ARG A 241 24.78 -3.81 10.87
C ARG A 241 26.14 -3.19 10.60
N ALA A 242 26.18 -1.87 10.42
CA ALA A 242 27.38 -1.16 9.96
C ALA A 242 28.50 -1.00 11.02
N GLY A 243 28.23 -1.39 12.28
CA GLY A 243 29.19 -1.24 13.39
C GLY A 243 29.47 0.22 13.79
N PRO A 244 30.26 0.46 14.85
CA PRO A 244 30.66 1.82 15.23
C PRO A 244 31.58 2.43 14.16
N GLY A 245 31.27 3.66 13.70
CA GLY A 245 32.11 4.41 12.75
C GLY A 245 31.53 4.60 11.34
N ALA A 246 30.29 4.17 11.09
CA ALA A 246 29.60 4.44 9.83
C ALA A 246 29.43 5.95 9.57
N ALA A 247 29.52 6.35 8.30
CA ALA A 247 29.27 7.75 7.90
C ALA A 247 27.87 8.21 8.33
N PRO A 248 27.66 9.51 8.61
CA PRO A 248 26.34 10.04 8.90
C PRO A 248 25.38 9.72 7.74
N PRO A 249 24.17 9.23 8.03
CA PRO A 249 23.25 8.78 6.98
C PRO A 249 22.68 9.91 6.12
N ALA A 250 22.73 11.14 6.61
CA ALA A 250 22.31 12.33 5.88
C ALA A 250 23.15 13.55 6.31
N PRO A 251 24.42 13.66 5.87
CA PRO A 251 25.39 14.59 6.46
C PRO A 251 25.08 16.07 6.24
N ARG A 252 24.21 16.41 5.28
CA ARG A 252 23.81 17.78 4.95
C ARG A 252 22.34 18.09 5.24
N LEU A 253 21.59 17.11 5.73
CA LEU A 253 20.17 17.28 5.99
C LEU A 253 19.97 18.33 7.08
N ARG A 254 19.20 19.37 6.78
CA ARG A 254 18.86 20.45 7.70
C ARG A 254 17.36 20.56 7.96
N ILE A 255 16.52 20.14 7.02
CA ILE A 255 15.06 20.17 7.18
C ILE A 255 14.46 18.84 6.71
N ALA A 256 13.87 18.08 7.65
CA ALA A 256 13.01 16.95 7.35
C ALA A 256 11.54 17.36 7.54
N MET A 257 10.95 18.00 6.53
CA MET A 257 9.58 18.50 6.63
C MET A 257 8.58 17.35 6.56
N THR A 258 7.70 17.24 7.55
CA THR A 258 6.59 16.27 7.51
C THR A 258 5.25 16.96 7.45
N GLY A 259 4.43 16.56 6.48
CA GLY A 259 3.08 17.10 6.27
C GLY A 259 2.08 16.03 5.87
N ALA A 260 0.88 16.49 5.49
CA ALA A 260 -0.26 15.65 5.12
C ALA A 260 -0.67 14.61 6.18
N GLY A 261 -0.20 14.72 7.43
CA GLY A 261 -0.53 13.87 8.55
C GLY A 261 0.16 14.36 9.82
N PRO A 262 -0.23 13.87 10.99
CA PRO A 262 0.33 14.31 12.26
C PRO A 262 1.72 13.72 12.49
N VAL A 263 2.60 14.50 13.12
CA VAL A 263 3.81 13.96 13.74
C VAL A 263 3.56 13.81 15.24
N ASP A 264 3.70 12.59 15.72
CA ASP A 264 3.65 12.27 17.14
C ASP A 264 5.07 12.13 17.73
N GLY A 265 5.14 12.08 19.07
CA GLY A 265 6.41 11.94 19.79
C GLY A 265 7.23 10.71 19.35
N PRO A 266 6.62 9.50 19.26
CA PRO A 266 7.34 8.31 18.80
C PRO A 266 7.93 8.44 17.40
N LEU A 267 7.22 9.03 16.45
CA LEU A 267 7.74 9.22 15.09
C LEU A 267 8.91 10.22 15.05
N ASP A 268 8.79 11.34 15.76
CA ASP A 268 9.83 12.37 15.81
C ASP A 268 11.13 11.83 16.43
N ALA A 269 11.01 11.08 17.53
CA ALA A 269 12.14 10.40 18.17
C ALA A 269 12.75 9.33 17.26
N LEU A 270 11.91 8.53 16.60
CA LEU A 270 12.34 7.50 15.66
C LEU A 270 13.22 8.08 14.55
N PHE A 271 12.76 9.16 13.92
CA PHE A 271 13.48 9.83 12.84
C PHE A 271 14.72 10.58 13.34
N GLY A 272 14.61 11.28 14.48
CA GLY A 272 15.72 11.98 15.12
C GLY A 272 16.88 11.06 15.48
N GLU A 273 16.60 9.90 16.07
CA GLU A 273 17.63 8.88 16.34
C GLU A 273 18.25 8.29 15.06
N ALA A 274 17.46 8.18 13.99
CA ALA A 274 17.92 7.58 12.73
C ALA A 274 18.80 8.51 11.90
N TYR A 275 18.49 9.81 11.86
CA TYR A 275 19.14 10.78 10.97
C TYR A 275 19.82 11.96 11.68
N GLY A 276 19.69 12.08 13.00
CA GLY A 276 20.26 13.19 13.78
C GLY A 276 19.51 14.52 13.66
N VAL A 277 18.40 14.56 12.89
CA VAL A 277 17.55 15.73 12.67
C VAL A 277 16.11 15.34 12.98
N GLY A 278 15.41 16.13 13.79
CA GLY A 278 13.98 15.91 14.05
C GLY A 278 13.10 16.33 12.87
N LEU A 279 11.82 15.99 12.91
CA LEU A 279 10.89 16.30 11.84
C LEU A 279 10.38 17.74 11.99
N ALA A 280 10.46 18.56 10.95
CA ALA A 280 9.71 19.81 10.88
C ALA A 280 8.23 19.54 10.54
N ARG A 281 7.36 20.52 10.78
CA ARG A 281 5.91 20.39 10.68
C ARG A 281 5.39 21.23 9.52
N ASN A 282 4.49 20.66 8.73
CA ASN A 282 3.73 21.34 7.69
C ASN A 282 2.25 20.99 7.82
N TYR A 283 1.40 22.02 7.90
CA TYR A 283 -0.04 21.84 7.87
C TYR A 283 -0.64 22.68 6.74
N GLY A 284 -1.59 22.06 6.03
CA GLY A 284 -2.22 22.61 4.85
C GLY A 284 -3.30 21.70 4.29
N SER A 285 -3.96 22.15 3.23
CA SER A 285 -4.99 21.41 2.51
C SER A 285 -4.78 21.48 1.01
N THR A 286 -5.43 20.61 0.25
CA THR A 286 -5.39 20.64 -1.22
C THR A 286 -5.77 22.01 -1.78
N ALA A 287 -6.71 22.72 -1.14
CA ALA A 287 -7.21 24.02 -1.59
C ALA A 287 -6.33 25.21 -1.14
N LEU A 288 -5.76 25.15 0.06
CA LEU A 288 -5.03 26.28 0.66
C LEU A 288 -3.50 26.22 0.47
N GLY A 289 -2.97 25.04 0.13
CA GLY A 289 -1.55 24.78 0.26
C GLY A 289 -1.08 24.78 1.72
N ALA A 290 0.23 24.81 1.93
CA ALA A 290 0.84 24.90 3.26
C ALA A 290 0.64 26.26 3.91
N VAL A 291 -0.03 26.28 5.07
CA VAL A 291 -0.47 27.50 5.79
C VAL A 291 0.17 27.65 7.16
N LEU A 292 0.57 26.55 7.80
CA LEU A 292 1.34 26.56 9.04
C LEU A 292 2.64 25.78 8.84
N SER A 293 3.69 26.21 9.53
CA SER A 293 4.91 25.44 9.66
C SER A 293 5.54 25.58 11.03
N GLY A 294 6.28 24.56 11.44
CA GLY A 294 7.02 24.54 12.70
C GLY A 294 8.36 23.83 12.55
N PRO A 295 9.40 24.24 13.30
CA PRO A 295 10.69 23.55 13.27
C PRO A 295 10.61 22.17 13.92
N ALA A 296 11.72 21.43 13.86
CA ALA A 296 11.87 20.19 14.62
C ALA A 296 11.86 20.43 16.13
N GLY A 297 11.47 19.40 16.90
CA GLY A 297 11.45 19.46 18.37
C GLY A 297 10.20 20.10 18.98
N LEU A 298 9.18 20.41 18.18
CA LEU A 298 7.89 20.86 18.70
C LEU A 298 7.16 19.73 19.45
N PRO A 299 6.35 20.06 20.48
CA PRO A 299 5.52 19.08 21.17
C PRO A 299 4.66 18.23 20.21
N PRO A 300 4.27 17.01 20.60
CA PRO A 300 3.46 16.13 19.76
C PRO A 300 2.21 16.82 19.23
N LEU A 301 1.88 16.60 17.95
CA LEU A 301 0.71 17.14 17.25
C LEU A 301 0.70 18.67 17.05
N CYS A 302 1.73 19.40 17.46
CA CYS A 302 1.89 20.81 17.12
C CYS A 302 2.23 20.98 15.63
N ALA A 303 1.50 21.86 14.95
CA ALA A 303 1.70 22.21 13.54
C ALA A 303 2.60 23.45 13.36
N GLY A 304 2.91 24.16 14.45
CA GLY A 304 3.76 25.35 14.44
C GLY A 304 2.96 26.66 14.37
N THR A 305 3.45 27.63 13.61
CA THR A 305 2.90 28.99 13.47
C THR A 305 2.47 29.27 12.03
N PRO A 306 1.62 30.30 11.79
CA PRO A 306 1.28 30.72 10.44
C PRO A 306 2.50 31.07 9.60
N LEU A 307 2.49 30.66 8.34
CA LEU A 307 3.48 31.07 7.33
C LEU A 307 3.21 32.52 6.88
N PRO A 308 4.17 33.20 6.23
CA PRO A 308 3.97 34.56 5.73
C PRO A 308 2.72 34.68 4.84
N GLY A 309 1.96 35.76 5.02
CA GLY A 309 0.71 35.99 4.26
C GLY A 309 -0.46 35.09 4.67
N VAL A 310 -0.42 34.48 5.86
CA VAL A 310 -1.50 33.64 6.42
C VAL A 310 -1.98 34.20 7.76
N ASP A 311 -3.29 34.41 7.85
CA ASP A 311 -3.98 34.72 9.11
C ASP A 311 -4.76 33.50 9.60
N ILE A 312 -4.82 33.32 10.93
CA ILE A 312 -5.60 32.24 11.56
C ILE A 312 -6.48 32.77 12.70
N ARG A 313 -7.64 32.15 12.88
CA ARG A 313 -8.49 32.32 14.07
C ARG A 313 -9.11 30.99 14.49
N LEU A 314 -9.51 30.90 15.75
CA LEU A 314 -10.20 29.74 16.32
C LEU A 314 -11.61 30.16 16.72
N LEU A 315 -12.62 29.41 16.29
CA LEU A 315 -14.01 29.64 16.69
C LEU A 315 -14.45 28.61 17.73
N ASP A 316 -15.08 29.06 18.81
CA ASP A 316 -15.73 28.15 19.76
C ASP A 316 -16.83 27.35 19.04
N ARG A 317 -16.90 26.06 19.37
CA ARG A 317 -17.74 25.10 18.66
C ARG A 317 -19.24 25.26 18.92
N THR A 318 -19.60 25.95 20.01
CA THR A 318 -21.00 26.08 20.44
C THR A 318 -21.54 27.45 20.06
N THR A 319 -20.75 28.49 20.32
CA THR A 319 -21.12 29.88 20.13
C THR A 319 -20.71 30.44 18.77
N HIS A 320 -19.77 29.78 18.08
CA HIS A 320 -19.12 30.27 16.85
C HIS A 320 -18.42 31.63 17.00
N ALA A 321 -18.21 32.10 18.24
CA ALA A 321 -17.42 33.28 18.53
C ALA A 321 -15.91 32.95 18.52
N GLU A 322 -15.07 33.93 18.25
CA GLU A 322 -13.61 33.73 18.32
C GLU A 322 -13.18 33.41 19.76
N THR A 323 -12.34 32.39 19.93
CA THR A 323 -11.80 31.98 21.23
C THR A 323 -10.27 31.98 21.22
N ALA A 324 -9.69 32.49 22.30
CA ALA A 324 -8.27 32.38 22.59
C ALA A 324 -7.96 31.19 23.52
N ASP A 325 -8.97 30.71 24.25
CA ASP A 325 -8.85 29.70 25.29
C ASP A 325 -9.49 28.37 24.86
N GLY A 326 -8.73 27.30 24.99
CA GLY A 326 -9.21 25.94 24.70
C GLY A 326 -9.40 25.62 23.21
N PRO A 327 -10.00 24.44 22.91
CA PRO A 327 -10.18 23.97 21.54
C PRO A 327 -11.22 24.76 20.74
N GLY A 328 -10.90 25.12 19.50
CA GLY A 328 -11.83 25.76 18.55
C GLY A 328 -11.64 25.27 17.11
N ILE A 329 -12.60 25.61 16.24
CA ILE A 329 -12.58 25.33 14.80
C ILE A 329 -11.59 26.29 14.14
N LEU A 330 -10.61 25.74 13.42
CA LEU A 330 -9.59 26.51 12.75
C LEU A 330 -10.13 27.14 11.46
N GLN A 331 -10.04 28.46 11.39
CA GLN A 331 -10.27 29.20 10.16
C GLN A 331 -9.01 29.89 9.68
N ILE A 332 -8.83 29.93 8.36
CA ILE A 332 -7.62 30.42 7.71
C ILE A 332 -7.98 31.41 6.60
N ARG A 333 -7.20 32.46 6.48
CA ARG A 333 -7.18 33.39 5.35
C ARG A 333 -5.76 33.51 4.81
N SER A 334 -5.62 33.70 3.50
CA SER A 334 -4.30 33.96 2.89
C SER A 334 -4.39 34.92 1.70
N ASP A 335 -3.27 35.45 1.24
CA ASP A 335 -3.21 36.35 0.08
C ASP A 335 -3.82 35.73 -1.19
N ALA A 336 -3.62 34.42 -1.41
CA ALA A 336 -4.16 33.71 -2.56
C ALA A 336 -5.65 33.35 -2.43
N LEU A 337 -6.20 33.43 -1.21
CA LEU A 337 -7.60 33.12 -0.92
C LEU A 337 -8.14 34.14 0.11
N PRO A 338 -8.51 35.35 -0.35
CA PRO A 338 -8.89 36.46 0.50
C PRO A 338 -10.31 36.24 1.07
N GLY A 339 -10.38 35.47 2.14
CA GLY A 339 -11.61 35.15 2.88
C GLY A 339 -11.27 34.26 4.09
N TRP A 340 -12.17 34.17 5.07
CA TRP A 340 -12.01 33.19 6.15
C TRP A 340 -12.58 31.85 5.70
N HIS A 341 -11.73 30.83 5.64
CA HIS A 341 -12.10 29.48 5.23
C HIS A 341 -12.03 28.53 6.40
N ASP A 342 -13.12 27.77 6.60
CA ASP A 342 -13.17 26.69 7.57
C ASP A 342 -12.35 25.50 7.07
N THR A 343 -11.40 25.04 7.88
CA THR A 343 -10.60 23.86 7.56
C THR A 343 -11.31 22.56 7.92
N GLY A 344 -12.33 22.63 8.79
CA GLY A 344 -13.00 21.50 9.42
C GLY A 344 -12.13 20.80 10.48
N ASP A 345 -11.02 21.42 10.90
CA ASP A 345 -10.12 20.89 11.92
C ASP A 345 -10.28 21.64 13.24
N LEU A 346 -10.21 20.89 14.34
CA LEU A 346 -10.13 21.42 15.69
C LEU A 346 -8.68 21.65 16.07
N ALA A 347 -8.42 22.81 16.68
CA ALA A 347 -7.10 23.18 17.13
C ALA A 347 -7.17 23.94 18.45
N VAL A 348 -6.05 23.97 19.16
CA VAL A 348 -5.85 24.75 20.37
C VAL A 348 -4.52 25.49 20.27
N ARG A 349 -4.44 26.70 20.82
CA ARG A 349 -3.17 27.40 20.99
C ARG A 349 -2.48 26.87 22.25
N GLU A 350 -1.26 26.37 22.10
CA GLU A 350 -0.50 25.80 23.20
C GLU A 350 0.97 26.17 23.03
N HIS A 351 1.57 26.78 24.06
CA HIS A 351 2.99 27.22 24.05
C HIS A 351 3.38 28.07 22.82
N GLY A 352 2.49 28.96 22.35
CA GLY A 352 2.76 29.82 21.19
C GLY A 352 2.63 29.13 19.83
N HIS A 353 2.28 27.84 19.81
CA HIS A 353 2.06 27.06 18.59
C HIS A 353 0.61 26.61 18.49
N LEU A 354 0.19 26.25 17.27
CA LEU A 354 -1.09 25.63 17.06
C LEU A 354 -0.96 24.11 17.16
N ARG A 355 -1.73 23.48 18.04
CA ARG A 355 -1.85 22.02 18.14
C ARG A 355 -3.15 21.57 17.49
N VAL A 356 -3.04 20.73 16.45
CA VAL A 356 -4.20 20.21 15.71
C VAL A 356 -4.69 18.95 16.40
N LEU A 357 -5.95 18.96 16.84
CA LEU A 357 -6.58 17.88 17.60
C LEU A 357 -7.29 16.86 16.70
N GLY A 358 -7.45 17.17 15.41
CA GLY A 358 -8.11 16.32 14.43
C GLY A 358 -9.34 16.99 13.81
N ARG A 359 -10.14 16.22 13.06
CA ARG A 359 -11.32 16.74 12.36
C ARG A 359 -12.46 16.98 13.33
N GLU A 360 -13.16 18.10 13.19
CA GLU A 360 -14.35 18.41 14.00
C GLU A 360 -15.39 17.30 13.92
N GLY A 361 -15.69 16.82 12.71
CA GLY A 361 -16.66 15.75 12.47
C GLY A 361 -16.27 14.38 13.05
N THR A 362 -15.03 14.21 13.53
CA THR A 362 -14.55 12.98 14.19
C THR A 362 -14.40 13.11 15.70
N ALA A 363 -14.54 14.33 16.24
CA ALA A 363 -14.47 14.55 17.68
C ALA A 363 -15.65 13.85 18.37
N VAL A 364 -15.35 13.14 19.46
CA VAL A 364 -16.33 12.32 20.18
C VAL A 364 -16.85 13.08 21.39
N ARG A 365 -18.16 13.15 21.56
CA ARG A 365 -18.77 13.79 22.73
C ARG A 365 -18.95 12.77 23.85
N ARG A 366 -18.31 13.02 25.00
CA ARG A 366 -18.49 12.24 26.24
C ARG A 366 -18.91 13.18 27.36
N GLY A 367 -20.18 13.10 27.75
CA GLY A 367 -20.83 14.08 28.60
C GLY A 367 -20.71 15.51 28.06
N ALA A 368 -20.20 16.41 28.90
CA ALA A 368 -19.97 17.82 28.54
C ALA A 368 -18.62 18.08 27.85
N ARG A 369 -17.83 17.04 27.53
CA ARG A 369 -16.46 17.18 27.01
C ARG A 369 -16.33 16.60 25.60
N TRP A 370 -15.50 17.26 24.81
CA TRP A 370 -15.10 16.79 23.49
C TRP A 370 -13.75 16.09 23.57
N VAL A 371 -13.68 14.90 22.98
CA VAL A 371 -12.50 14.05 22.97
C VAL A 371 -11.98 13.91 21.55
N ALA A 372 -10.70 14.22 21.38
CA ALA A 372 -9.97 14.12 20.13
C ALA A 372 -9.35 12.71 19.97
N PRO A 373 -9.75 11.92 18.96
CA PRO A 373 -9.17 10.58 18.76
C PRO A 373 -7.65 10.58 18.57
N LEU A 374 -7.12 11.60 17.89
CA LEU A 374 -5.71 11.69 17.54
C LEU A 374 -4.78 11.76 18.77
N GLU A 375 -5.22 12.40 19.84
CA GLU A 375 -4.47 12.46 21.10
C GLU A 375 -4.35 11.06 21.72
N ILE A 376 -5.44 10.28 21.70
CA ILE A 376 -5.49 8.92 22.23
C ILE A 376 -4.59 8.01 21.39
N GLU A 377 -4.66 8.12 20.06
CA GLU A 377 -3.79 7.39 19.13
C GLU A 377 -2.31 7.66 19.41
N SER A 378 -1.92 8.92 19.63
CA SER A 378 -0.53 9.28 19.97
C SER A 378 -0.05 8.61 21.25
N VAL A 379 -0.89 8.52 22.28
CA VAL A 379 -0.55 7.85 23.55
C VAL A 379 -0.42 6.34 23.36
N LEU A 380 -1.37 5.72 22.66
CA LEU A 380 -1.34 4.27 22.43
C LEU A 380 -0.14 3.86 21.57
N ARG A 381 0.21 4.67 20.55
CA ARG A 381 1.37 4.41 19.68
C ARG A 381 2.73 4.53 20.40
N ALA A 382 2.76 5.13 21.60
CA ALA A 382 3.96 5.17 22.43
C ALA A 382 4.21 3.84 23.19
N HIS A 383 3.27 2.90 23.18
CA HIS A 383 3.47 1.57 23.76
C HIS A 383 4.36 0.71 22.86
N ALA A 384 5.36 0.03 23.43
CA ALA A 384 6.37 -0.70 22.66
C ALA A 384 5.79 -1.82 21.77
N GLY A 385 4.73 -2.50 22.24
CA GLY A 385 4.04 -3.54 21.48
C GLY A 385 2.98 -3.05 20.50
N VAL A 386 2.82 -1.74 20.28
CA VAL A 386 1.85 -1.17 19.33
C VAL A 386 2.54 -0.74 18.05
N ARG A 387 2.22 -1.42 16.94
CA ARG A 387 2.71 -1.08 15.60
C ARG A 387 1.86 -0.01 14.93
N ASP A 388 0.54 -0.07 15.10
CA ASP A 388 -0.39 0.89 14.51
C ASP A 388 -1.68 1.02 15.33
N VAL A 389 -2.35 2.16 15.23
CA VAL A 389 -3.58 2.42 15.99
C VAL A 389 -4.48 3.44 15.31
N ARG A 390 -5.80 3.19 15.39
CA ARG A 390 -6.88 4.10 15.02
C ARG A 390 -7.90 4.16 16.15
N VAL A 391 -8.38 5.35 16.49
CA VAL A 391 -9.45 5.55 17.47
C VAL A 391 -10.66 6.16 16.77
N ALA A 392 -11.84 5.64 17.09
CA ALA A 392 -13.10 6.11 16.51
C ALA A 392 -14.24 6.17 17.55
N ALA A 393 -15.28 6.94 17.21
CA ALA A 393 -16.53 6.95 17.97
C ALA A 393 -17.26 5.61 17.83
N ARG A 394 -17.71 5.07 18.96
CA ARG A 394 -18.68 3.96 19.02
C ARG A 394 -20.04 4.53 19.37
N ARG A 395 -20.85 4.84 18.35
CA ARG A 395 -22.22 5.33 18.54
C ARG A 395 -23.05 4.27 19.24
N ARG A 396 -23.63 4.59 20.39
CA ARG A 396 -24.59 3.74 21.09
C ARG A 396 -26.00 4.19 20.73
N ALA A 397 -26.90 3.23 20.51
CA ALA A 397 -28.20 3.49 19.90
C ALA A 397 -29.22 4.21 20.81
N HIS A 398 -28.97 4.37 22.12
CA HIS A 398 -30.05 4.73 23.06
C HIS A 398 -29.73 5.65 24.25
N ASP A 399 -28.49 6.12 24.44
CA ASP A 399 -28.09 6.89 25.65
C ASP A 399 -27.44 8.26 25.37
N GLY A 400 -27.25 8.63 24.10
CA GLY A 400 -26.80 9.99 23.73
C GLY A 400 -25.33 10.32 24.02
N GLU A 401 -24.55 9.37 24.57
CA GLU A 401 -23.09 9.49 24.70
C GLU A 401 -22.37 8.51 23.77
N ASP A 402 -21.51 9.05 22.90
CA ASP A 402 -20.67 8.22 22.04
C ASP A 402 -19.55 7.58 22.87
N GLY A 403 -19.37 6.27 22.72
CA GLY A 403 -18.22 5.57 23.26
C GLY A 403 -16.96 5.75 22.41
N LEU A 404 -15.84 5.21 22.87
CA LEU A 404 -14.57 5.19 22.15
C LEU A 404 -14.13 3.74 21.89
N VAL A 405 -13.75 3.45 20.66
CA VAL A 405 -13.11 2.18 20.26
C VAL A 405 -11.71 2.45 19.71
N ALA A 406 -10.72 1.72 20.23
CA ALA A 406 -9.36 1.72 19.72
C ALA A 406 -9.11 0.41 18.96
N GLU A 407 -8.84 0.51 17.66
CA GLU A 407 -8.36 -0.60 16.85
C GLU A 407 -6.83 -0.56 16.79
N VAL A 408 -6.20 -1.63 17.24
CA VAL A 408 -4.75 -1.66 17.52
C VAL A 408 -4.13 -2.82 16.75
N VAL A 409 -3.08 -2.53 15.99
CA VAL A 409 -2.16 -3.55 15.47
C VAL A 409 -1.04 -3.67 16.47
N ALA A 410 -0.96 -4.84 17.09
CA ALA A 410 -0.01 -5.11 18.16
C ALA A 410 0.92 -6.26 17.79
N ASP A 411 2.00 -6.39 18.56
CA ASP A 411 2.90 -7.53 18.51
C ASP A 411 2.33 -8.74 19.27
N ASP A 412 2.90 -9.91 19.00
CA ASP A 412 2.50 -11.15 19.68
C ASP A 412 2.88 -11.06 21.16
N GLY A 413 1.87 -11.10 22.04
CA GLY A 413 2.02 -10.98 23.50
C GLY A 413 1.37 -9.74 24.10
N THR A 414 1.08 -8.70 23.30
CA THR A 414 0.34 -7.51 23.78
C THR A 414 -1.16 -7.77 23.72
N ASP A 415 -1.83 -7.67 24.88
CA ASP A 415 -3.28 -7.85 25.01
C ASP A 415 -4.03 -6.54 25.26
N THR A 416 -5.36 -6.63 25.31
CA THR A 416 -6.21 -5.45 25.49
C THR A 416 -6.16 -4.85 26.90
N ASP A 417 -5.78 -5.63 27.91
CA ASP A 417 -5.73 -5.18 29.29
C ASP A 417 -4.46 -4.36 29.56
N GLU A 418 -3.33 -4.79 28.99
CA GLU A 418 -2.08 -4.04 28.97
C GLU A 418 -2.27 -2.65 28.31
N LEU A 419 -2.93 -2.63 27.14
CA LEU A 419 -3.21 -1.39 26.41
C LEU A 419 -4.14 -0.44 27.19
N ARG A 420 -5.15 -0.99 27.86
CA ARG A 420 -6.05 -0.22 28.73
C ARG A 420 -5.29 0.39 29.91
N ALA A 421 -4.42 -0.38 30.56
CA ALA A 421 -3.59 0.10 31.67
C ALA A 421 -2.60 1.18 31.23
N HIS A 422 -2.02 1.07 30.02
CA HIS A 422 -1.16 2.12 29.44
C HIS A 422 -1.94 3.41 29.18
N ALA A 423 -3.13 3.31 28.57
CA ALA A 423 -4.00 4.47 28.32
C ALA A 423 -4.39 5.18 29.62
N ALA A 424 -4.83 4.44 30.65
CA ALA A 424 -5.26 5.01 31.92
C ALA A 424 -4.15 5.72 32.71
N ARG A 425 -2.88 5.37 32.48
CA ARG A 425 -1.72 6.04 33.08
C ARG A 425 -1.43 7.42 32.48
N HIS A 426 -1.79 7.64 31.22
CA HIS A 426 -1.38 8.82 30.46
C HIS A 426 -2.54 9.71 29.99
N LEU A 427 -3.79 9.22 30.09
CA LEU A 427 -4.99 9.92 29.66
C LEU A 427 -5.95 10.12 30.83
N ALA A 428 -6.66 11.25 30.81
CA ALA A 428 -7.77 11.47 31.73
C ALA A 428 -8.86 10.39 31.54
N PRO A 429 -9.63 10.00 32.58
CA PRO A 429 -10.55 8.86 32.51
C PRO A 429 -11.53 8.88 31.33
N HIS A 430 -12.09 10.05 31.02
CA HIS A 430 -13.00 10.23 29.88
C HIS A 430 -12.36 10.04 28.50
N LYS A 431 -11.02 10.08 28.38
CA LYS A 431 -10.29 9.85 27.13
C LYS A 431 -9.86 8.39 26.94
N VAL A 432 -9.99 7.54 27.95
CA VAL A 432 -9.65 6.12 27.85
C VAL A 432 -10.70 5.40 26.98
N PRO A 433 -10.29 4.64 25.94
CA PRO A 433 -11.22 3.87 25.12
C PRO A 433 -12.05 2.87 25.92
N ASP A 434 -13.34 2.74 25.57
CA ASP A 434 -14.22 1.75 26.18
C ASP A 434 -13.87 0.34 25.70
N THR A 435 -13.41 0.22 24.45
CA THR A 435 -13.11 -1.06 23.81
C THR A 435 -11.80 -0.99 23.03
N PHE A 436 -11.01 -2.05 23.16
CA PHE A 436 -9.80 -2.27 22.38
C PHE A 436 -10.05 -3.48 21.46
N VAL A 437 -9.74 -3.34 20.18
CA VAL A 437 -9.91 -4.38 19.17
C VAL A 437 -8.56 -4.63 18.51
N LEU A 438 -7.98 -5.82 18.72
CA LEU A 438 -6.75 -6.19 18.04
C LEU A 438 -7.01 -6.47 16.55
N ARG A 439 -6.13 -5.97 15.68
CA ARG A 439 -6.20 -6.13 14.23
C ARG A 439 -4.85 -6.62 13.71
N ALA A 440 -4.87 -7.43 12.65
CA ALA A 440 -3.65 -7.81 11.94
C ALA A 440 -3.03 -6.61 11.20
N ALA A 441 -3.88 -5.77 10.59
CA ALA A 441 -3.50 -4.53 9.93
C ALA A 441 -4.67 -3.53 9.94
N LEU A 442 -4.37 -2.23 9.81
CA LEU A 442 -5.37 -1.21 9.54
C LEU A 442 -5.40 -0.90 8.04
N PRO A 443 -6.59 -0.76 7.43
CA PRO A 443 -6.69 -0.34 6.03
C PRO A 443 -6.08 1.05 5.87
N ARG A 444 -5.34 1.28 4.79
CA ARG A 444 -4.67 2.57 4.52
C ARG A 444 -5.21 3.25 3.26
N THR A 445 -5.13 4.58 3.20
CA THR A 445 -5.30 5.36 1.97
C THR A 445 -4.00 5.37 1.14
N ALA A 446 -4.03 5.88 -0.09
CA ALA A 446 -2.85 5.99 -0.96
C ALA A 446 -1.68 6.81 -0.34
N VAL A 447 -1.99 7.72 0.59
CA VAL A 447 -1.00 8.51 1.34
C VAL A 447 -0.64 7.90 2.70
N GLY A 448 -1.05 6.64 2.95
CA GLY A 448 -0.68 5.87 4.13
C GLY A 448 -1.46 6.18 5.41
N LYS A 449 -2.58 6.93 5.34
CA LYS A 449 -3.45 7.19 6.51
C LYS A 449 -4.35 6.01 6.81
N ALA A 450 -4.66 5.74 8.08
CA ALA A 450 -5.71 4.77 8.40
C ALA A 450 -7.06 5.20 7.76
N ALA A 451 -7.60 4.37 6.87
CA ALA A 451 -8.92 4.55 6.26
C ALA A 451 -10.01 4.05 7.22
N ALA A 452 -11.29 4.34 6.96
CA ALA A 452 -12.40 3.75 7.71
C ALA A 452 -12.49 2.22 7.48
N PRO A 453 -13.11 1.44 8.38
CA PRO A 453 -13.27 0.00 8.15
C PRO A 453 -14.24 -0.23 6.97
N ALA A 454 -14.01 -1.31 6.22
CA ALA A 454 -14.89 -1.71 5.14
C ALA A 454 -16.32 -1.91 5.65
N ARG A 455 -17.31 -1.45 4.87
CA ARG A 455 -18.72 -1.73 5.10
C ARG A 455 -19.16 -2.81 4.12
N TYR A 456 -19.56 -3.96 4.65
CA TYR A 456 -20.05 -5.07 3.85
C TYR A 456 -21.55 -4.91 3.56
N ARG A 457 -21.97 -5.24 2.34
CA ARG A 457 -23.37 -5.24 1.91
C ARG A 457 -23.68 -6.55 1.20
N LEU A 458 -24.93 -7.00 1.32
CA LEU A 458 -25.41 -8.13 0.52
C LEU A 458 -25.42 -7.75 -0.97
N THR A 459 -24.98 -8.67 -1.82
CA THR A 459 -25.05 -8.54 -3.27
C THR A 459 -26.04 -9.57 -3.83
N PRO A 460 -26.58 -9.36 -5.05
CA PRO A 460 -27.43 -10.36 -5.70
C PRO A 460 -26.77 -11.75 -5.85
N ARG A 461 -25.42 -11.83 -5.81
CA ARG A 461 -24.66 -13.09 -5.81
C ARG A 461 -24.94 -13.98 -4.60
N ALA A 462 -25.40 -13.42 -3.46
CA ALA A 462 -25.71 -14.20 -2.27
C ALA A 462 -26.74 -15.32 -2.56
N LEU A 463 -27.70 -15.07 -3.45
CA LEU A 463 -28.69 -16.07 -3.87
C LEU A 463 -28.08 -17.19 -4.73
N ARG A 464 -27.06 -16.87 -5.55
CA ARG A 464 -26.31 -17.87 -6.32
C ARG A 464 -25.45 -18.73 -5.40
N ALA A 465 -24.74 -18.11 -4.45
CA ALA A 465 -23.91 -18.81 -3.47
C ALA A 465 -24.72 -19.83 -2.64
N ALA A 466 -25.96 -19.49 -2.26
CA ALA A 466 -26.86 -20.41 -1.55
C ALA A 466 -27.18 -21.71 -2.33
N ARG A 467 -26.95 -21.74 -3.64
CA ARG A 467 -27.16 -22.90 -4.52
C ARG A 467 -25.86 -23.52 -5.02
N ALA A 468 -24.72 -22.87 -4.81
CA ALA A 468 -23.43 -23.24 -5.41
C ALA A 468 -22.94 -24.63 -4.96
N TYR A 469 -23.25 -25.04 -3.72
CA TYR A 469 -22.88 -26.36 -3.21
C TYR A 469 -23.33 -27.52 -4.11
N LYS A 470 -24.45 -27.36 -4.84
CA LYS A 470 -24.98 -28.39 -5.74
C LYS A 470 -24.04 -28.71 -6.90
N ALA A 471 -23.27 -27.71 -7.37
CA ALA A 471 -22.28 -27.92 -8.41
C ALA A 471 -21.11 -28.77 -7.88
N SER A 472 -20.65 -28.50 -6.66
CA SER A 472 -19.61 -29.30 -5.98
C SER A 472 -20.07 -30.74 -5.78
N GLU A 473 -21.29 -30.97 -5.28
CA GLU A 473 -21.85 -32.32 -5.11
C GLU A 473 -21.94 -33.10 -6.43
N LEU A 474 -22.32 -32.43 -7.53
CA LEU A 474 -22.33 -33.05 -8.85
C LEU A 474 -20.91 -33.43 -9.31
N LEU A 475 -19.94 -32.55 -9.12
CA LEU A 475 -18.54 -32.83 -9.45
C LEU A 475 -18.00 -34.02 -8.64
N PHE A 476 -18.28 -34.05 -7.33
CA PHE A 476 -17.86 -35.13 -6.44
C PHE A 476 -18.51 -36.46 -6.82
N ALA A 477 -19.80 -36.46 -7.17
CA ALA A 477 -20.48 -37.66 -7.66
C ALA A 477 -19.87 -38.17 -8.97
N LEU A 478 -19.59 -37.28 -9.93
CA LEU A 478 -18.95 -37.67 -11.20
C LEU A 478 -17.53 -38.20 -10.99
N HIS A 479 -16.80 -37.68 -10.00
CA HIS A 479 -15.50 -38.21 -9.59
C HIS A 479 -15.63 -39.62 -8.99
N ASP A 480 -16.51 -39.80 -8.02
CA ASP A 480 -16.72 -41.07 -7.30
C ASP A 480 -17.23 -42.19 -8.24
N LEU A 481 -17.98 -41.82 -9.27
CA LEU A 481 -18.43 -42.74 -10.33
C LEU A 481 -17.32 -43.12 -11.32
N GLY A 482 -16.16 -42.46 -11.29
CA GLY A 482 -15.08 -42.65 -12.28
C GLY A 482 -15.32 -41.96 -13.63
N ALA A 483 -16.42 -41.22 -13.78
CA ALA A 483 -16.80 -40.59 -15.04
C ALA A 483 -15.82 -39.50 -15.49
N LEU A 484 -15.26 -38.72 -14.55
CA LEU A 484 -14.28 -37.67 -14.88
C LEU A 484 -12.97 -38.25 -15.43
N THR A 485 -12.52 -39.38 -14.88
CA THR A 485 -11.30 -40.05 -15.34
C THR A 485 -11.47 -40.56 -16.76
N ALA A 486 -12.56 -41.27 -17.02
CA ALA A 486 -12.86 -41.79 -18.35
C ALA A 486 -13.05 -40.66 -19.39
N LEU A 487 -13.67 -39.53 -19.00
CA LEU A 487 -13.74 -38.34 -19.87
C LEU A 487 -12.36 -37.77 -20.21
N ALA A 488 -11.44 -37.71 -19.23
CA ALA A 488 -10.09 -37.20 -19.44
C ALA A 488 -9.25 -38.12 -20.35
N GLU A 489 -9.55 -39.41 -20.36
CA GLU A 489 -8.94 -40.41 -21.25
C GLU A 489 -9.57 -40.41 -22.66
N GLY A 490 -10.65 -39.66 -22.85
CA GLY A 490 -11.34 -39.50 -24.14
C GLY A 490 -12.44 -40.52 -24.40
N SER A 491 -12.92 -41.23 -23.36
CA SER A 491 -14.01 -42.20 -23.49
C SER A 491 -15.34 -41.56 -23.86
N GLU A 492 -16.13 -42.23 -24.69
CA GLU A 492 -17.48 -41.79 -25.05
C GLU A 492 -18.51 -42.19 -23.98
N LEU A 493 -19.66 -41.51 -23.94
CA LEU A 493 -20.73 -41.74 -22.94
C LEU A 493 -21.13 -43.22 -22.79
N ALA A 494 -21.20 -43.94 -23.90
CA ALA A 494 -21.57 -45.37 -23.91
C ALA A 494 -20.51 -46.24 -23.22
N ASP A 495 -19.23 -45.95 -23.45
CA ASP A 495 -18.11 -46.66 -22.85
C ASP A 495 -18.03 -46.37 -21.35
N ILE A 496 -18.17 -45.10 -20.96
CA ILE A 496 -18.22 -44.69 -19.54
C ILE A 496 -19.37 -45.42 -18.83
N SER A 497 -20.56 -45.45 -19.43
CA SER A 497 -21.73 -46.13 -18.88
C SER A 497 -21.47 -47.63 -18.71
N ALA A 498 -20.82 -48.28 -19.67
CA ALA A 498 -20.49 -49.70 -19.61
C ALA A 498 -19.42 -50.02 -18.56
N GLU A 499 -18.36 -49.21 -18.46
CA GLU A 499 -17.25 -49.40 -17.52
C GLU A 499 -17.64 -49.14 -16.07
N THR A 500 -18.44 -48.09 -15.84
CA THR A 500 -18.88 -47.68 -14.49
C THR A 500 -20.14 -48.41 -14.02
N GLY A 501 -20.87 -49.05 -14.93
CA GLY A 501 -22.17 -49.67 -14.65
C GLY A 501 -23.31 -48.67 -14.41
N CYS A 502 -23.11 -47.39 -14.75
CA CYS A 502 -24.14 -46.36 -14.62
C CYS A 502 -25.23 -46.49 -15.69
N ASP A 503 -26.46 -46.12 -15.34
CA ASP A 503 -27.53 -45.92 -16.34
C ASP A 503 -27.14 -44.79 -17.30
N THR A 504 -27.18 -45.07 -18.61
CA THR A 504 -26.70 -44.16 -19.65
C THR A 504 -27.48 -42.84 -19.64
N ARG A 505 -28.80 -42.88 -19.43
CA ARG A 505 -29.65 -41.68 -19.45
C ARG A 505 -29.44 -40.80 -18.22
N ALA A 506 -29.25 -41.41 -17.05
CA ALA A 506 -28.90 -40.70 -15.84
C ALA A 506 -27.51 -40.05 -15.96
N LEU A 507 -26.52 -40.78 -16.46
CA LEU A 507 -25.16 -40.26 -16.67
C LEU A 507 -25.16 -39.09 -17.67
N GLU A 508 -25.89 -39.21 -18.78
CA GLU A 508 -26.07 -38.14 -19.76
C GLU A 508 -26.63 -36.86 -19.11
N LEU A 509 -27.70 -36.98 -18.32
CA LEU A 509 -28.29 -35.84 -17.62
C LEU A 509 -27.33 -35.19 -16.63
N LEU A 510 -26.52 -35.98 -15.91
CA LEU A 510 -25.51 -35.47 -14.99
C LEU A 510 -24.42 -34.70 -15.74
N LEU A 511 -23.94 -35.22 -16.87
CA LEU A 511 -22.92 -34.59 -17.70
C LEU A 511 -23.43 -33.32 -18.39
N ASP A 512 -24.65 -33.34 -18.92
CA ASP A 512 -25.30 -32.15 -19.50
C ASP A 512 -25.47 -31.04 -18.44
N THR A 513 -25.86 -31.42 -17.23
CA THR A 513 -25.98 -30.49 -16.11
C THR A 513 -24.61 -29.94 -15.71
N ALA A 514 -23.58 -30.79 -15.67
CA ALA A 514 -22.22 -30.39 -15.39
C ALA A 514 -21.68 -29.43 -16.46
N ALA A 515 -21.99 -29.66 -17.74
CA ALA A 515 -21.65 -28.77 -18.84
C ALA A 515 -22.35 -27.40 -18.72
N ALA A 516 -23.65 -27.39 -18.41
CA ALA A 516 -24.41 -26.16 -18.19
C ALA A 516 -23.91 -25.33 -16.99
N LEU A 517 -23.28 -25.99 -16.01
CA LEU A 517 -22.63 -25.36 -14.86
C LEU A 517 -21.16 -25.00 -15.13
N GLY A 518 -20.60 -25.35 -16.28
CA GLY A 518 -19.20 -25.08 -16.66
C GLY A 518 -18.18 -26.00 -15.99
N LEU A 519 -18.59 -27.16 -15.46
CA LEU A 519 -17.70 -28.15 -14.84
C LEU A 519 -17.00 -29.03 -15.87
N VAL A 520 -17.65 -29.24 -17.03
CA VAL A 520 -17.11 -29.97 -18.20
C VAL A 520 -17.50 -29.21 -19.47
N SER A 521 -16.88 -29.53 -20.61
CA SER A 521 -17.18 -28.91 -21.91
C SER A 521 -17.70 -29.94 -22.90
N THR A 522 -18.65 -29.56 -23.74
CA THR A 522 -19.14 -30.36 -24.88
C THR A 522 -18.36 -30.08 -26.18
N GLY A 523 -17.45 -29.10 -26.18
CA GLY A 523 -16.68 -28.68 -27.35
C GLY A 523 -15.22 -29.13 -27.30
N LEU A 524 -14.71 -29.61 -28.45
CA LEU A 524 -13.29 -29.82 -28.74
C LEU A 524 -12.61 -28.46 -29.01
N GLU A 525 -12.46 -27.57 -28.03
CA GLU A 525 -11.60 -26.40 -28.20
C GLU A 525 -10.13 -26.85 -28.03
N PRO A 526 -9.32 -26.91 -29.11
CA PRO A 526 -7.93 -27.32 -29.02
C PRO A 526 -7.13 -26.15 -28.45
N GLY A 527 -6.72 -26.25 -27.18
CA GLY A 527 -5.70 -25.34 -26.61
C GLY A 527 -6.05 -24.60 -25.33
N GLY A 528 -7.18 -24.89 -24.67
CA GLY A 528 -7.33 -24.50 -23.26
C GLY A 528 -6.37 -25.29 -22.37
N PRO A 529 -5.82 -24.72 -21.28
CA PRO A 529 -5.02 -25.50 -20.33
C PRO A 529 -5.90 -26.58 -19.70
N ALA A 530 -5.68 -27.84 -20.08
CA ALA A 530 -6.35 -28.97 -19.45
C ALA A 530 -5.87 -29.07 -17.99
N VAL A 531 -6.81 -29.05 -17.03
CA VAL A 531 -6.48 -29.40 -15.64
C VAL A 531 -6.12 -30.89 -15.64
N PRO A 532 -4.91 -31.29 -15.20
CA PRO A 532 -4.55 -32.69 -15.13
C PRO A 532 -5.53 -33.44 -14.22
N ILE A 533 -6.10 -34.55 -14.70
CA ILE A 533 -7.14 -35.28 -13.96
C ILE A 533 -6.66 -35.76 -12.57
N ASP A 534 -5.39 -36.16 -12.47
CA ASP A 534 -4.76 -36.54 -11.20
C ASP A 534 -4.71 -35.38 -10.20
N GLU A 535 -4.51 -34.15 -10.71
CA GLU A 535 -4.53 -32.94 -9.89
C GLU A 535 -5.95 -32.65 -9.42
N LEU A 536 -6.93 -32.70 -10.33
CA LEU A 536 -8.34 -32.52 -9.99
C LEU A 536 -8.82 -33.55 -8.95
N ALA A 537 -8.47 -34.82 -9.11
CA ALA A 537 -8.82 -35.89 -8.18
C ALA A 537 -8.29 -35.63 -6.76
N ALA A 538 -7.01 -35.24 -6.64
CA ALA A 538 -6.41 -34.93 -5.36
C ALA A 538 -7.09 -33.75 -4.65
N PHE A 539 -7.47 -32.71 -5.41
CA PHE A 539 -8.22 -31.56 -4.88
C PHE A 539 -9.64 -31.95 -4.49
N VAL A 540 -10.36 -32.73 -5.30
CA VAL A 540 -11.73 -33.19 -4.98
C VAL A 540 -11.76 -33.95 -3.66
N GLU A 541 -10.86 -34.89 -3.45
CA GLU A 541 -10.80 -35.66 -2.21
C GLU A 541 -10.44 -34.80 -0.98
N LEU A 542 -9.53 -33.84 -1.15
CA LEU A 542 -9.22 -32.88 -0.10
C LEU A 542 -10.44 -32.00 0.23
N GLU A 543 -11.11 -31.42 -0.76
CA GLU A 543 -12.26 -30.54 -0.57
C GLU A 543 -13.47 -31.25 0.06
N LYS A 544 -13.72 -32.51 -0.33
CA LYS A 544 -14.71 -33.38 0.34
C LYS A 544 -14.40 -33.50 1.84
N ARG A 545 -13.13 -33.70 2.19
CA ARG A 545 -12.70 -33.80 3.59
C ARG A 545 -12.79 -32.46 4.33
N LEU A 546 -12.30 -31.39 3.72
CA LEU A 546 -12.27 -30.05 4.33
C LEU A 546 -13.68 -29.50 4.58
N SER A 547 -14.58 -29.61 3.60
CA SER A 547 -15.96 -29.10 3.69
C SER A 547 -16.77 -29.75 4.82
N ARG A 548 -16.49 -31.02 5.13
CA ARG A 548 -17.13 -31.75 6.23
C ARG A 548 -16.59 -31.32 7.59
N ASP A 549 -15.28 -31.17 7.71
CA ASP A 549 -14.61 -31.11 9.01
C ASP A 549 -14.15 -29.69 9.37
N LEU A 550 -13.42 -29.01 8.48
CA LEU A 550 -12.68 -27.77 8.78
C LEU A 550 -13.32 -26.51 8.23
N VAL A 551 -13.98 -26.59 7.07
CA VAL A 551 -14.63 -25.47 6.38
C VAL A 551 -16.16 -25.63 6.45
N SER A 552 -16.66 -26.28 7.51
CA SER A 552 -18.09 -26.44 7.76
C SER A 552 -18.72 -25.14 8.28
N ARG A 553 -20.05 -25.04 8.18
CA ARG A 553 -20.82 -23.90 8.71
C ARG A 553 -20.56 -23.71 10.21
N GLU A 554 -20.50 -24.82 10.94
CA GLU A 554 -20.28 -24.87 12.36
C GLU A 554 -18.86 -24.42 12.73
N ALA A 555 -17.84 -24.89 11.99
CA ALA A 555 -16.45 -24.48 12.18
C ALA A 555 -16.26 -22.98 11.90
N LEU A 556 -16.77 -22.48 10.77
CA LEU A 556 -16.71 -21.06 10.41
C LEU A 556 -17.41 -20.18 11.45
N ALA A 557 -18.60 -20.58 11.91
CA ALA A 557 -19.34 -19.86 12.94
C ALA A 557 -18.63 -19.90 14.30
N ALA A 558 -17.97 -21.01 14.65
CA ALA A 558 -17.17 -21.11 15.86
C ALA A 558 -16.01 -20.11 15.80
N VAL A 559 -15.21 -20.13 14.73
CA VAL A 559 -14.08 -19.19 14.55
C VAL A 559 -14.55 -17.73 14.55
N ALA A 560 -15.68 -17.41 13.92
CA ALA A 560 -16.22 -16.06 13.93
C ALA A 560 -16.61 -15.56 15.34
N ARG A 561 -17.05 -16.47 16.23
CA ARG A 561 -17.45 -16.14 17.60
C ARG A 561 -16.31 -16.12 18.59
N THR A 562 -15.37 -17.06 18.46
CA THR A 562 -14.26 -17.24 19.40
C THR A 562 -12.98 -16.53 18.95
N GLY A 563 -12.89 -16.15 17.67
CA GLY A 563 -11.73 -15.50 17.07
C GLY A 563 -10.72 -16.47 16.47
N VAL A 564 -9.90 -15.97 15.55
CA VAL A 564 -8.90 -16.75 14.79
C VAL A 564 -7.77 -17.34 15.64
N ARG A 565 -7.57 -16.87 16.88
CA ARG A 565 -6.62 -17.46 17.82
C ARG A 565 -7.18 -18.71 18.53
N HIS A 566 -8.49 -18.92 18.46
CA HIS A 566 -9.21 -19.98 19.17
C HIS A 566 -9.93 -20.91 18.21
N ARG A 567 -9.27 -21.24 17.09
CA ARG A 567 -9.84 -22.13 16.07
C ARG A 567 -9.93 -23.56 16.59
N PRO A 568 -11.04 -24.26 16.37
CA PRO A 568 -11.18 -25.66 16.76
C PRO A 568 -10.06 -26.55 16.20
N PHE A 569 -9.63 -26.29 14.96
CA PHE A 569 -8.56 -27.03 14.29
C PHE A 569 -7.30 -27.18 15.15
N GLU A 570 -6.87 -26.12 15.85
CA GLU A 570 -5.65 -26.14 16.67
C GLU A 570 -5.75 -27.10 17.87
N GLN A 571 -6.96 -27.45 18.28
CA GLN A 571 -7.23 -28.34 19.41
C GLN A 571 -7.41 -29.79 18.98
N TRP A 572 -7.55 -30.06 17.68
CA TRP A 572 -7.83 -31.40 17.15
C TRP A 572 -6.54 -32.21 16.98
N SER A 573 -6.63 -33.53 17.12
CA SER A 573 -5.56 -34.43 16.65
C SER A 573 -5.70 -34.62 15.14
N LEU A 574 -4.63 -34.39 14.39
CA LEU A 574 -4.63 -34.59 12.94
C LEU A 574 -4.44 -36.07 12.63
N ASP A 575 -5.34 -36.64 11.83
CA ASP A 575 -5.16 -37.97 11.29
C ASP A 575 -4.21 -37.95 10.07
N ALA A 576 -3.54 -39.09 9.83
CA ALA A 576 -2.54 -39.22 8.77
C ALA A 576 -3.14 -39.11 7.36
N GLU A 577 -4.45 -39.34 7.21
CA GLU A 577 -5.14 -39.28 5.94
C GLU A 577 -5.32 -37.83 5.47
N LEU A 578 -5.77 -36.93 6.34
CA LEU A 578 -5.88 -35.51 6.01
C LEU A 578 -4.53 -34.93 5.59
N VAL A 579 -3.46 -35.28 6.32
CA VAL A 579 -2.09 -34.87 5.99
C VAL A 579 -1.67 -35.38 4.61
N ARG A 580 -2.00 -36.64 4.27
CA ARG A 580 -1.71 -37.24 2.96
C ARG A 580 -2.49 -36.55 1.83
N LEU A 581 -3.79 -36.32 2.01
CA LEU A 581 -4.63 -35.64 1.03
C LEU A 581 -4.12 -34.21 0.75
N TYR A 582 -3.82 -33.48 1.82
CA TYR A 582 -3.27 -32.13 1.72
C TYR A 582 -1.95 -32.11 0.94
N GLN A 583 -1.05 -33.04 1.22
CA GLN A 583 0.22 -33.14 0.49
C GLN A 583 0.06 -33.53 -0.98
N GLY A 584 -0.92 -34.40 -1.29
CA GLY A 584 -1.25 -34.75 -2.67
C GLY A 584 -1.64 -33.52 -3.48
N ALA A 585 -2.59 -32.74 -2.96
CA ALA A 585 -3.08 -31.52 -3.61
C ALA A 585 -1.97 -30.44 -3.71
N MET A 586 -1.26 -30.17 -2.61
CA MET A 586 -0.25 -29.10 -2.58
C MET A 586 1.09 -29.47 -3.23
N GLY A 587 1.33 -30.76 -3.49
CA GLY A 587 2.57 -31.31 -4.02
C GLY A 587 2.56 -31.66 -5.51
N GLY A 588 1.47 -31.35 -6.23
CA GLY A 588 1.19 -31.76 -7.61
C GLY A 588 2.03 -31.08 -8.71
N PRO A 589 1.70 -31.34 -9.99
CA PRO A 589 2.37 -30.77 -11.17
C PRO A 589 2.52 -29.24 -11.13
N SER A 590 1.46 -28.51 -10.78
CA SER A 590 1.48 -27.05 -10.69
C SER A 590 2.50 -26.53 -9.68
N ALA A 591 2.60 -27.15 -8.50
CA ALA A 591 3.60 -26.78 -7.49
C ALA A 591 5.04 -27.02 -7.98
N ARG A 592 5.26 -28.08 -8.76
CA ARG A 592 6.57 -28.36 -9.40
C ARG A 592 6.91 -27.32 -10.47
N ALA A 593 5.93 -26.88 -11.26
CA ALA A 593 6.13 -25.82 -12.24
C ALA A 593 6.41 -24.46 -11.57
N ARG A 594 5.69 -24.12 -10.50
CA ARG A 594 5.92 -22.90 -9.70
C ARG A 594 7.31 -22.85 -9.08
N SER A 595 7.73 -23.90 -8.37
CA SER A 595 9.08 -23.96 -7.79
C SER A 595 10.20 -23.88 -8.85
N ALA A 596 9.98 -24.42 -10.04
CA ALA A 596 10.90 -24.27 -11.18
C ALA A 596 11.02 -22.81 -11.64
N LEU A 597 9.89 -22.11 -11.79
CA LEU A 597 9.85 -20.70 -12.15
C LEU A 597 10.46 -19.84 -11.04
N GLY A 598 10.12 -20.10 -9.78
CA GLY A 598 10.65 -19.39 -8.61
C GLY A 598 12.18 -19.47 -8.51
N LEU A 599 12.79 -20.64 -8.70
CA LEU A 599 14.25 -20.77 -8.75
C LEU A 599 14.87 -19.98 -9.92
N ARG A 600 14.23 -19.95 -11.09
CA ARG A 600 14.69 -19.11 -12.22
C ARG A 600 14.66 -17.62 -11.89
N LEU A 601 13.68 -17.17 -11.11
CA LEU A 601 13.59 -15.77 -10.65
C LEU A 601 14.70 -15.45 -9.64
N LEU A 602 14.98 -16.37 -8.73
CA LEU A 602 16.05 -16.25 -7.73
C LEU A 602 17.44 -16.19 -8.38
N ARG A 603 17.66 -16.88 -9.51
CA ARG A 603 18.95 -16.99 -10.21
C ARG A 603 20.07 -17.49 -9.28
N PRO A 604 19.91 -18.68 -8.66
CA PRO A 604 20.92 -19.25 -7.79
C PRO A 604 22.24 -19.48 -8.56
N ARG A 605 23.35 -19.31 -7.85
CA ARG A 605 24.71 -19.61 -8.32
C ARG A 605 25.19 -20.95 -7.72
N PRO A 606 26.23 -21.59 -8.26
CA PRO A 606 26.84 -22.74 -7.60
C PRO A 606 27.21 -22.43 -6.15
N GLY A 607 26.89 -23.32 -5.22
CA GLY A 607 27.06 -23.16 -3.78
C GLY A 607 26.04 -22.25 -3.10
N THR A 608 24.90 -21.98 -3.74
CA THR A 608 23.83 -21.14 -3.15
C THR A 608 23.39 -21.71 -1.80
N ARG A 609 23.32 -20.83 -0.78
CA ARG A 609 22.69 -21.13 0.50
C ARG A 609 21.25 -20.63 0.50
N LEU A 610 20.30 -21.57 0.55
CA LEU A 610 18.86 -21.29 0.51
C LEU A 610 18.19 -21.55 1.87
N VAL A 611 17.42 -20.59 2.36
CA VAL A 611 16.48 -20.79 3.47
C VAL A 611 15.09 -21.03 2.88
N GLU A 612 14.49 -22.19 3.10
CA GLU A 612 13.12 -22.50 2.69
C GLU A 612 12.21 -22.62 3.93
N ILE A 613 11.13 -21.84 3.93
CA ILE A 613 10.05 -21.91 4.91
C ILE A 613 8.82 -22.36 4.17
N THR A 614 8.20 -23.45 4.59
CA THR A 614 7.10 -24.01 3.82
C THR A 614 6.15 -24.87 4.66
N ALA A 615 4.87 -24.88 4.30
CA ALA A 615 3.93 -25.91 4.76
C ALA A 615 4.01 -27.22 3.96
N GLY A 616 4.95 -27.33 3.01
CA GLY A 616 5.15 -28.49 2.15
C GLY A 616 6.42 -29.29 2.44
N PRO A 617 6.86 -30.15 1.50
CA PRO A 617 7.98 -31.07 1.69
C PRO A 617 9.38 -30.50 1.40
N GLY A 618 9.53 -29.18 1.20
CA GLY A 618 10.82 -28.54 0.86
C GLY A 618 11.17 -28.60 -0.65
N ARG A 619 10.23 -28.20 -1.52
CA ARG A 619 10.34 -28.35 -2.98
C ARG A 619 11.44 -27.47 -3.60
N TYR A 620 11.70 -26.29 -3.03
CA TYR A 620 12.72 -25.40 -3.57
C TYR A 620 14.13 -25.94 -3.30
N LEU A 621 14.38 -26.45 -2.09
CA LEU A 621 15.61 -27.12 -1.73
C LEU A 621 15.81 -28.41 -2.51
N GLU A 622 14.78 -29.25 -2.64
CA GLU A 622 14.82 -30.47 -3.46
C GLU A 622 15.32 -30.15 -4.87
N ARG A 623 14.76 -29.11 -5.49
CA ARG A 623 15.06 -28.74 -6.86
C ARG A 623 16.39 -28.00 -7.00
N LEU A 624 16.79 -27.23 -5.99
CA LEU A 624 18.12 -26.61 -5.94
C LEU A 624 19.21 -27.67 -5.85
N LEU A 625 19.07 -28.65 -4.95
CA LEU A 625 20.02 -29.76 -4.78
C LEU A 625 20.15 -30.62 -6.04
N ALA A 626 19.04 -30.83 -6.76
CA ALA A 626 19.06 -31.52 -8.05
C ALA A 626 19.83 -30.76 -9.14
N ALA A 627 19.81 -29.42 -9.10
CA ALA A 627 20.52 -28.58 -10.05
C ALA A 627 21.99 -28.32 -9.64
N ASP A 628 22.25 -28.31 -8.33
CA ASP A 628 23.56 -28.04 -7.73
C ASP A 628 23.73 -28.87 -6.43
N PRO A 629 24.44 -30.00 -6.51
CA PRO A 629 24.71 -30.86 -5.35
C PRO A 629 25.56 -30.19 -4.26
N THR A 630 26.20 -29.05 -4.54
CA THR A 630 27.02 -28.30 -3.58
C THR A 630 26.23 -27.26 -2.79
N ALA A 631 24.95 -27.06 -3.14
CA ALA A 631 24.08 -26.15 -2.43
C ALA A 631 23.90 -26.57 -0.96
N THR A 632 23.74 -25.57 -0.10
CA THR A 632 23.47 -25.75 1.32
C THR A 632 22.20 -25.02 1.69
N GLY A 633 21.68 -25.25 2.90
CA GLY A 633 20.47 -24.55 3.27
C GLY A 633 19.92 -24.83 4.65
N HIS A 634 18.74 -24.29 4.85
CA HIS A 634 17.96 -24.44 6.05
C HIS A 634 16.49 -24.64 5.66
N LEU A 635 15.86 -25.67 6.20
CA LEU A 635 14.45 -25.95 5.99
C LEU A 635 13.68 -25.77 7.30
N TRP A 636 12.67 -24.90 7.25
CA TRP A 636 11.68 -24.78 8.31
C TRP A 636 10.31 -25.18 7.78
N GLN A 637 9.82 -26.33 8.22
CA GLN A 637 8.44 -26.73 7.96
C GLN A 637 7.50 -26.07 8.97
N THR A 638 6.53 -25.31 8.47
CA THR A 638 5.54 -24.56 9.26
C THR A 638 4.16 -25.20 9.15
N GLY A 639 3.34 -25.03 10.19
CA GLY A 639 1.97 -25.52 10.19
C GLY A 639 1.85 -27.02 10.43
N ARG A 640 0.68 -27.44 10.92
CA ARG A 640 0.44 -28.80 11.40
C ARG A 640 0.20 -29.82 10.28
N LEU A 641 -0.06 -29.36 9.06
CA LEU A 641 -0.27 -30.18 7.86
C LEU A 641 1.01 -30.42 7.06
N ALA A 642 2.12 -29.80 7.46
CA ALA A 642 3.43 -30.16 6.93
C ALA A 642 3.71 -31.62 7.33
N GLY A 643 3.89 -32.50 6.35
CA GLY A 643 4.40 -33.84 6.65
C GLY A 643 5.75 -34.08 6.03
N PRO A 644 6.07 -35.33 5.62
CA PRO A 644 7.46 -35.71 5.46
C PRO A 644 8.16 -34.91 4.36
N VAL A 645 9.35 -34.43 4.68
CA VAL A 645 10.32 -33.86 3.73
C VAL A 645 10.60 -34.82 2.58
N SER A 646 10.88 -34.30 1.38
CA SER A 646 11.19 -35.15 0.22
C SER A 646 12.48 -35.98 0.42
N GLU A 647 12.59 -37.13 -0.25
CA GLU A 647 13.75 -38.02 -0.10
C GLU A 647 15.10 -37.33 -0.40
N PRO A 648 15.24 -36.51 -1.47
CA PRO A 648 16.49 -35.79 -1.71
C PRO A 648 16.86 -34.84 -0.58
N VAL A 649 15.87 -34.17 0.01
CA VAL A 649 16.08 -33.25 1.13
C VAL A 649 16.44 -34.02 2.40
N ARG A 650 15.79 -35.17 2.67
CA ARG A 650 16.18 -36.06 3.79
C ARG A 650 17.62 -36.52 3.67
N ALA A 651 18.04 -36.95 2.49
CA ALA A 651 19.41 -37.36 2.25
C ALA A 651 20.40 -36.21 2.50
N ALA A 652 20.07 -34.99 2.05
CA ALA A 652 20.89 -33.81 2.27
C ALA A 652 20.94 -33.38 3.75
N VAL A 653 19.86 -33.56 4.52
CA VAL A 653 19.85 -33.37 5.98
C VAL A 653 20.78 -34.39 6.65
N ALA A 654 20.68 -35.67 6.28
CA ALA A 654 21.55 -36.71 6.81
C ALA A 654 23.04 -36.48 6.48
N ALA A 655 23.32 -35.85 5.33
CA ALA A 655 24.65 -35.45 4.90
C ALA A 655 25.15 -34.13 5.53
N GLY A 656 24.33 -33.43 6.33
CA GLY A 656 24.68 -32.16 6.97
C GLY A 656 24.69 -30.94 6.04
N LEU A 657 24.16 -31.07 4.81
CA LEU A 657 24.05 -29.96 3.86
C LEU A 657 22.85 -29.05 4.17
N ILE A 658 21.78 -29.62 4.73
CA ILE A 658 20.56 -28.91 5.11
C ILE A 658 20.36 -29.01 6.62
N THR A 659 20.18 -27.86 7.27
CA THR A 659 19.75 -27.79 8.67
C THR A 659 18.23 -27.65 8.76
N THR A 660 17.60 -28.06 9.87
CA THR A 660 16.15 -27.98 10.05
C THR A 660 15.76 -27.34 11.37
N GLY A 661 14.62 -26.64 11.40
CA GLY A 661 14.05 -26.09 12.63
C GLY A 661 13.47 -24.66 12.49
N PRO A 662 12.88 -24.10 13.55
CA PRO A 662 12.30 -22.76 13.55
C PRO A 662 13.31 -21.62 13.83
N GLU A 663 14.54 -21.99 14.16
CA GLU A 663 15.63 -21.05 14.46
C GLU A 663 16.32 -20.63 13.17
N LEU A 664 16.03 -19.40 12.75
CA LEU A 664 16.57 -18.85 11.50
C LEU A 664 18.08 -18.64 11.59
N PRO A 665 18.86 -19.08 10.58
CA PRO A 665 20.32 -18.91 10.56
C PRO A 665 20.73 -17.43 10.41
N SER A 666 21.97 -17.12 10.81
CA SER A 666 22.51 -15.76 10.85
C SER A 666 22.99 -15.26 9.47
N GLY A 667 22.24 -14.36 8.84
CA GLY A 667 22.72 -13.35 7.85
C GLY A 667 23.59 -13.80 6.67
N ASP A 668 23.62 -15.08 6.33
CA ASP A 668 24.54 -15.65 5.34
C ASP A 668 23.85 -16.44 4.22
N ALA A 669 22.52 -16.32 4.09
CA ALA A 669 21.77 -16.90 3.00
C ALA A 669 21.85 -16.03 1.73
N ASP A 670 21.97 -16.65 0.56
CA ASP A 670 21.90 -15.96 -0.72
C ASP A 670 20.44 -15.72 -1.15
N ALA A 671 19.55 -16.63 -0.74
CA ALA A 671 18.13 -16.54 -1.00
C ALA A 671 17.30 -17.11 0.17
N CYS A 672 16.08 -16.61 0.30
CA CYS A 672 15.04 -17.13 1.19
C CYS A 672 13.76 -17.33 0.38
N VAL A 673 13.06 -18.43 0.62
CA VAL A 673 11.76 -18.74 0.03
C VAL A 673 10.76 -18.97 1.15
N VAL A 674 9.59 -18.33 1.06
CA VAL A 674 8.42 -18.65 1.87
C VAL A 674 7.36 -19.22 0.92
N ALA A 675 7.08 -20.52 1.01
CA ALA A 675 6.19 -21.23 0.10
C ALA A 675 4.98 -21.79 0.85
N ASN A 676 3.79 -21.25 0.57
CA ASN A 676 2.53 -21.59 1.25
C ASN A 676 2.67 -21.51 2.78
N GLY A 677 3.22 -20.40 3.26
CA GLY A 677 3.62 -20.23 4.66
C GLY A 677 3.57 -18.78 5.13
N ILE A 678 3.26 -17.83 4.25
CA ILE A 678 3.23 -16.42 4.62
C ILE A 678 2.07 -16.11 5.57
N HIS A 679 1.00 -16.87 5.47
CA HIS A 679 -0.20 -16.66 6.26
C HIS A 679 -0.09 -17.22 7.66
N ASP A 680 0.72 -18.26 7.85
CA ASP A 680 0.96 -18.91 9.15
C ASP A 680 1.41 -17.86 10.19
N PRO A 681 0.82 -17.84 11.41
CA PRO A 681 1.17 -16.84 12.42
C PRO A 681 2.65 -16.88 12.82
N THR A 682 3.27 -18.07 12.83
CA THR A 682 4.68 -18.23 13.21
C THR A 682 5.63 -17.88 12.09
N GLY A 683 5.29 -18.21 10.84
CA GLY A 683 6.06 -17.88 9.63
C GLY A 683 5.89 -16.42 9.19
N GLY A 684 4.65 -15.96 9.06
CA GLY A 684 4.28 -14.63 8.57
C GLY A 684 4.74 -13.47 9.46
N ALA A 685 4.75 -13.63 10.78
CA ALA A 685 5.24 -12.62 11.71
C ALA A 685 6.75 -12.34 11.57
N ARG A 686 7.48 -13.18 10.81
CA ARG A 686 8.94 -13.10 10.71
C ARG A 686 9.48 -12.35 9.51
N LEU A 687 8.69 -11.58 8.75
CA LEU A 687 9.19 -10.82 7.60
C LEU A 687 10.51 -10.06 7.86
N ALA A 688 10.58 -9.28 8.93
CA ALA A 688 11.81 -8.57 9.29
C ALA A 688 12.96 -9.52 9.71
N PRO A 689 12.75 -10.51 10.60
CA PRO A 689 13.74 -11.57 10.82
C PRO A 689 14.21 -12.31 9.56
N LEU A 690 13.34 -12.58 8.58
CA LEU A 690 13.67 -13.30 7.35
C LEU A 690 14.62 -12.51 6.48
N LEU A 691 14.38 -11.21 6.32
CA LEU A 691 15.31 -10.34 5.61
C LEU A 691 16.69 -10.33 6.29
N ARG A 692 16.76 -10.44 7.62
CA ARG A 692 18.05 -10.53 8.34
C ARG A 692 18.80 -11.84 8.12
N THR A 693 18.19 -12.87 7.54
CA THR A 693 18.89 -14.10 7.15
C THR A 693 19.68 -13.93 5.86
N LEU A 694 19.33 -12.93 5.05
CA LEU A 694 19.94 -12.68 3.76
C LEU A 694 21.27 -11.94 3.92
N LYS A 695 22.20 -12.23 3.01
CA LYS A 695 23.36 -11.37 2.73
C LYS A 695 22.89 -10.07 2.08
N PRO A 696 23.67 -8.98 2.17
CA PRO A 696 23.43 -7.77 1.39
C PRO A 696 23.21 -8.12 -0.09
N GLY A 697 22.03 -7.74 -0.58
CA GLY A 697 21.58 -8.00 -1.94
C GLY A 697 20.98 -9.38 -2.22
N GLY A 698 20.81 -10.21 -1.19
CA GLY A 698 20.07 -11.46 -1.23
C GLY A 698 18.59 -11.26 -1.56
N ARG A 699 17.93 -12.35 -1.94
CA ARG A 699 16.55 -12.32 -2.46
C ARG A 699 15.58 -13.09 -1.59
N LEU A 700 14.42 -12.52 -1.33
CA LEU A 700 13.28 -13.18 -0.72
C LEU A 700 12.22 -13.44 -1.81
N LEU A 701 11.80 -14.69 -1.95
CA LEU A 701 10.68 -15.09 -2.79
C LEU A 701 9.53 -15.54 -1.88
N VAL A 702 8.35 -14.95 -2.05
CA VAL A 702 7.11 -15.44 -1.45
C VAL A 702 6.30 -16.09 -2.56
N ASP A 703 6.04 -17.39 -2.42
CA ASP A 703 5.22 -18.22 -3.30
C ASP A 703 3.94 -18.57 -2.54
N ASP A 704 2.92 -17.73 -2.70
CA ASP A 704 1.71 -17.83 -1.89
C ASP A 704 0.49 -17.22 -2.61
N LEU A 705 -0.67 -17.43 -1.97
CA LEU A 705 -1.97 -16.96 -2.43
C LEU A 705 -2.35 -15.66 -1.72
N PHE A 706 -3.13 -14.80 -2.37
CA PHE A 706 -3.59 -13.54 -1.76
C PHE A 706 -5.07 -13.30 -2.05
N LEU A 707 -5.78 -12.68 -1.10
CA LEU A 707 -7.10 -12.16 -1.38
C LEU A 707 -6.99 -11.12 -2.49
N PRO A 708 -7.83 -11.23 -3.53
CA PRO A 708 -7.84 -10.28 -4.62
C PRO A 708 -8.20 -8.89 -4.10
N SER A 709 -7.40 -7.91 -4.50
CA SER A 709 -7.65 -6.50 -4.21
C SER A 709 -8.86 -6.03 -5.02
N GLY A 710 -10.03 -5.98 -4.37
CA GLY A 710 -11.35 -5.59 -4.90
C GLY A 710 -11.45 -5.21 -6.38
N THR A 711 -12.14 -6.02 -7.18
CA THR A 711 -12.51 -5.61 -8.54
C THR A 711 -13.57 -4.50 -8.47
N PRO A 712 -13.46 -3.43 -9.28
CA PRO A 712 -14.47 -2.36 -9.35
C PRO A 712 -15.88 -2.84 -9.69
N ASP A 713 -15.99 -3.94 -10.44
CA ASP A 713 -17.25 -4.45 -10.98
C ASP A 713 -17.89 -5.57 -10.12
N GLY A 714 -17.31 -5.82 -8.94
CA GLY A 714 -17.79 -6.83 -8.01
C GLY A 714 -17.65 -8.28 -8.50
N GLU A 715 -16.92 -8.53 -9.60
CA GLU A 715 -16.51 -9.88 -9.98
C GLU A 715 -15.67 -10.50 -8.85
N PRO A 716 -15.92 -11.77 -8.46
CA PRO A 716 -15.02 -12.43 -7.53
C PRO A 716 -13.64 -12.45 -8.18
N GLY A 717 -12.62 -11.98 -7.46
CA GLY A 717 -11.27 -12.37 -7.88
C GLY A 717 -11.12 -13.87 -7.65
N GLU A 718 -10.50 -14.55 -8.60
CA GLU A 718 -10.26 -15.99 -8.52
C GLU A 718 -9.54 -16.38 -7.22
N GLY A 719 -9.93 -17.51 -6.62
CA GLY A 719 -9.29 -18.04 -5.41
C GLY A 719 -9.75 -17.41 -4.10
N ALA A 720 -10.78 -16.56 -4.09
CA ALA A 720 -11.28 -15.94 -2.85
C ALA A 720 -11.85 -16.97 -1.85
N GLU A 721 -12.36 -18.09 -2.35
CA GLU A 721 -12.84 -19.24 -1.59
C GLU A 721 -11.75 -19.88 -0.72
N LEU A 722 -10.48 -19.86 -1.16
CA LEU A 722 -9.34 -20.40 -0.44
C LEU A 722 -9.03 -19.62 0.85
N ALA A 723 -9.54 -18.39 0.99
CA ALA A 723 -9.42 -17.63 2.23
C ALA A 723 -10.23 -18.23 3.39
N LEU A 724 -11.18 -19.14 3.11
CA LEU A 724 -11.87 -19.89 4.15
C LEU A 724 -10.94 -20.90 4.84
N ASP A 725 -9.99 -21.48 4.10
CA ASP A 725 -9.00 -22.41 4.66
C ASP A 725 -8.08 -21.69 5.64
N TRP A 726 -7.62 -20.51 5.25
CA TRP A 726 -6.83 -19.61 6.09
C TRP A 726 -7.53 -19.28 7.41
N LEU A 727 -8.83 -18.99 7.34
CA LEU A 727 -9.63 -18.64 8.51
C LEU A 727 -9.74 -19.82 9.48
N THR A 728 -9.85 -21.04 8.98
CA THR A 728 -10.21 -22.21 9.78
C THR A 728 -9.02 -23.05 10.22
N HIS A 729 -8.03 -23.23 9.35
CA HIS A 729 -6.90 -24.14 9.57
C HIS A 729 -5.56 -23.71 8.93
N GLY A 730 -5.50 -22.53 8.30
CA GLY A 730 -4.27 -21.92 7.79
C GLY A 730 -3.76 -20.78 8.68
N GLY A 731 -3.46 -19.62 8.13
CA GLY A 731 -3.18 -18.42 8.91
C GLY A 731 -3.73 -17.15 8.25
N THR A 732 -3.62 -15.98 8.88
CA THR A 732 -4.33 -14.76 8.44
C THR A 732 -3.47 -13.49 8.46
N HIS A 733 -2.14 -13.64 8.49
CA HIS A 733 -1.25 -12.52 8.77
C HIS A 733 -1.11 -11.53 7.59
N TRP A 734 -0.94 -12.04 6.36
CA TRP A 734 -0.70 -11.23 5.16
C TRP A 734 -1.76 -11.47 4.08
N PRO A 735 -3.04 -11.19 4.35
CA PRO A 735 -4.15 -11.67 3.53
C PRO A 735 -4.18 -11.06 2.12
N THR A 736 -3.49 -9.94 1.87
CA THR A 736 -3.43 -9.30 0.55
C THR A 736 -1.99 -9.02 0.13
N LEU A 737 -1.75 -8.99 -1.18
CA LEU A 737 -0.45 -8.63 -1.74
C LEU A 737 0.00 -7.23 -1.31
N ALA A 738 -0.94 -6.28 -1.23
CA ALA A 738 -0.67 -4.92 -0.77
C ALA A 738 -0.19 -4.89 0.69
N ALA A 739 -0.78 -5.71 1.57
CA ALA A 739 -0.35 -5.83 2.94
C ALA A 739 1.07 -6.42 3.02
N LEU A 740 1.32 -7.53 2.32
CA LEU A 740 2.65 -8.15 2.25
C LEU A 740 3.71 -7.17 1.76
N THR A 741 3.44 -6.47 0.65
CA THR A 741 4.37 -5.50 0.05
C THR A 741 4.68 -4.36 1.03
N ALA A 742 3.66 -3.84 1.72
CA ALA A 742 3.86 -2.83 2.75
C ALA A 742 4.73 -3.35 3.91
N GLY A 743 4.48 -4.59 4.38
CA GLY A 743 5.27 -5.22 5.44
C GLY A 743 6.72 -5.47 5.04
N LEU A 744 6.97 -5.95 3.81
CA LEU A 744 8.31 -6.13 3.25
C LEU A 744 9.06 -4.81 3.14
N THR A 745 8.37 -3.76 2.69
CA THR A 745 8.90 -2.41 2.58
C THR A 745 9.29 -1.85 3.95
N GLU A 746 8.42 -2.02 4.95
CA GLU A 746 8.70 -1.64 6.34
C GLU A 746 9.89 -2.39 6.94
N ALA A 747 10.04 -3.66 6.55
CA ALA A 747 11.16 -4.50 6.95
C ALA A 747 12.47 -4.18 6.20
N GLY A 748 12.45 -3.24 5.24
CA GLY A 748 13.63 -2.74 4.53
C GLY A 748 13.97 -3.46 3.22
N ALA A 749 13.05 -4.24 2.66
CA ALA A 749 13.21 -4.81 1.33
C ALA A 749 12.62 -3.92 0.23
N ASP A 750 13.21 -3.96 -0.96
CA ASP A 750 12.65 -3.34 -2.16
C ASP A 750 11.94 -4.43 -2.99
N LEU A 751 10.69 -4.15 -3.42
CA LEU A 751 9.98 -5.04 -4.33
C LEU A 751 10.67 -5.04 -5.70
N VAL A 752 11.02 -6.23 -6.18
CA VAL A 752 11.66 -6.41 -7.49
C VAL A 752 10.64 -6.81 -8.54
N ARG A 753 9.76 -7.76 -8.21
CA ARG A 753 8.80 -8.31 -9.16
C ARG A 753 7.61 -8.94 -8.44
N ASP A 754 6.44 -8.82 -9.05
CA ASP A 754 5.26 -9.62 -8.77
C ASP A 754 4.85 -10.33 -10.06
N LEU A 755 4.51 -11.62 -9.97
CA LEU A 755 4.13 -12.45 -11.09
C LEU A 755 2.95 -13.35 -10.69
N PRO A 756 1.76 -13.15 -11.28
CA PRO A 756 0.70 -14.14 -11.18
C PRO A 756 1.13 -15.42 -11.92
N PHE A 757 0.74 -16.58 -11.39
CA PHE A 757 0.98 -17.86 -12.05
C PHE A 757 -0.19 -18.23 -12.96
N GLU A 758 0.06 -18.44 -14.24
CA GLU A 758 -0.99 -18.75 -15.22
C GLU A 758 -1.80 -19.99 -14.80
N GLY A 759 -3.13 -19.87 -14.78
CA GLY A 759 -4.04 -20.93 -14.35
C GLY A 759 -4.10 -21.17 -12.84
N SER A 760 -3.54 -20.29 -12.00
CA SER A 760 -3.64 -20.38 -10.54
C SER A 760 -3.72 -19.00 -9.89
N PRO A 761 -4.47 -18.83 -8.79
CA PRO A 761 -4.47 -17.58 -8.03
C PRO A 761 -3.16 -17.32 -7.25
N CYS A 762 -2.15 -18.20 -7.37
CA CYS A 762 -0.85 -18.04 -6.71
C CYS A 762 -0.02 -16.90 -7.33
N HIS A 763 0.71 -16.17 -6.48
CA HIS A 763 1.66 -15.14 -6.88
C HIS A 763 3.08 -15.52 -6.45
N LEU A 764 4.06 -15.19 -7.31
CA LEU A 764 5.48 -15.22 -7.01
C LEU A 764 5.99 -13.80 -6.78
N VAL A 765 6.13 -13.42 -5.52
CA VAL A 765 6.56 -12.07 -5.10
C VAL A 765 8.05 -12.10 -4.78
N LEU A 766 8.85 -11.43 -5.60
CA LEU A 766 10.29 -11.30 -5.41
C LEU A 766 10.64 -9.94 -4.81
N ALA A 767 11.27 -9.97 -3.64
CA ALA A 767 11.85 -8.80 -2.99
C ALA A 767 13.36 -8.98 -2.82
N LYS A 768 14.11 -7.88 -2.82
CA LYS A 768 15.55 -7.87 -2.58
C LYS A 768 15.82 -7.17 -1.25
N GLU A 769 16.70 -7.74 -0.45
CA GLU A 769 17.25 -7.02 0.68
C GLU A 769 18.06 -5.83 0.16
N ALA A 770 17.70 -4.63 0.59
CA ALA A 770 18.14 -3.43 -0.09
C ALA A 770 19.48 -2.91 0.47
N ASP A 771 20.48 -2.83 -0.41
CA ASP A 771 21.94 -2.65 -0.20
C ASP A 771 22.39 -1.51 0.72
#